data_AF-A0A5B1R8F6-F1
#
_entry.id   AF-A0A5B1R8F6-F1
#
_cell.length_a   1.000
_cell.length_b   1.000
_cell.length_c   1.000
_cell.angle_alpha   90.00
_cell.angle_beta   90.00
_cell.angle_gamma   90.00
#
_symmetry.space_group_name_H-M   'P 1'
#
loop_
_entity.id
_entity.type
_entity.pdbx_description
1 polymer ?
#
loop_
_entity_poly.entity_id
_entity_poly.type
_entity_poly.pdbx_seq_one_letter_code
_entity_poly.pdbx_strand_id
1 'polypeptide(L)'
;MLALRTQALAGRCIAKRALVVAGQRRAAVAAGRQAQLASVRAIQTIAQTDRDTITRLLYSIGTKREVERYLRIFSSSSNPSQPAKFAVIKVGGAVLEELDELALSLSFLYRVGLYPIILHGAGPQLNDIIESEGVVPDYIDGIRVTDAKTLQIARKVFLEENLKIVAALEKLGTRARPITSGVFTADYLDKDKYGLVGKITRVDKRPLEASIRAGALPILTSLAESPEGQILNVNADIAAGELAKELEPLKIVYLNEKGGLFHGVTGEKLDVINLDEEYNDLMKQPWVKYGTKLKLREIKELLDHLPRSSSVAIISAASLQKELFTDSGAGTLIRRGYKLFKHDSIETLGADRLRQVIRDRDPDVISGYLTVTEVMNNIQKTPYTIYGDEPLDVIAIVSHPEGETPVMTKLLSSRAGILNSVVDNVFNAVHKDHRRLFWTAQADDENRAWHFERADGSFTRAGKSLFWYGVQDVQEVERNVKEFEEKGRIDRSYLPVGPPAPSHRAPTGATGVRSYSTMARRNVPGSSRGYATAAAPAPSTERKRLAVIGARGFTGQSLTTLLSNHPYLDLTHVSSRQLVGYPLGEYTKAQIKYSALAPQDVERMEKDGEVDAWVLALPNGAAKPFVDAIDKGTAERAGAGSVVVDLSADYRFEKDWTYGLPELYGRAPIRASKRISNPGCYATSSQLLVAPLLPYLNRGAWPHIFGMSGYSGAGTLAGATDPDGRPTTIPKVTPQSLGGGVKPYALTDHIHEREAGTHLSTLLGGAEPMKVAFIPNVAPWFSGIISVLSMPLSHSIPAKELKELYEEKYAGEKLIRVQNNVVELKDIEKKQGWVVGGFQVHSQGDRAVVTGGLDNLLKGAATQCLQNLNLALGYDEYAGIPLEH
;
A
#
# COMPACT_ATOMS: atom_id res chain seq x y z
N MET A 1 39.78 -45.62 -8.75
CA MET A 1 40.79 -45.68 -9.83
C MET A 1 41.26 -44.24 -10.05
N LEU A 2 42.51 -43.79 -9.82
CA LEU A 2 43.81 -44.48 -9.62
C LEU A 2 44.18 -45.42 -10.78
N ALA A 3 45.33 -45.32 -11.47
CA ALA A 3 46.48 -44.37 -11.44
C ALA A 3 47.06 -44.25 -12.89
N LEU A 4 48.18 -43.61 -13.27
CA LEU A 4 49.39 -43.00 -12.65
C LEU A 4 49.62 -41.56 -13.22
N ARG A 5 50.53 -40.65 -12.81
CA ARG A 5 51.78 -40.62 -12.00
C ARG A 5 53.14 -40.78 -12.75
N THR A 6 53.89 -39.68 -12.89
CA THR A 6 55.37 -39.61 -12.85
C THR A 6 55.83 -38.28 -12.23
N GLN A 7 56.99 -38.28 -11.56
CA GLN A 7 57.65 -37.10 -10.96
C GLN A 7 59.15 -37.17 -11.19
N ALA A 8 59.83 -36.02 -11.16
CA ALA A 8 61.27 -35.91 -10.91
C ALA A 8 61.54 -34.66 -10.05
N LEU A 9 62.63 -34.66 -9.27
CA LEU A 9 62.92 -33.68 -8.21
C LEU A 9 64.41 -33.28 -8.19
N ALA A 10 64.69 -31.98 -8.23
CA ALA A 10 65.87 -31.28 -7.65
C ALA A 10 65.75 -29.78 -7.99
N GLY A 11 66.23 -28.82 -7.19
CA GLY A 11 66.79 -28.86 -5.83
C GLY A 11 66.94 -27.42 -5.31
N ARG A 12 66.97 -27.21 -3.98
CA ARG A 12 67.15 -25.87 -3.39
C ARG A 12 68.62 -25.57 -3.12
N CYS A 13 69.05 -24.33 -3.35
CA CYS A 13 70.14 -23.72 -2.59
C CYS A 13 69.90 -22.21 -2.43
N ILE A 14 70.36 -21.62 -1.33
CA ILE A 14 70.23 -20.18 -1.02
C ILE A 14 71.57 -19.67 -0.49
N ALA A 15 72.10 -18.62 -1.11
CA ALA A 15 73.21 -17.82 -0.59
C ALA A 15 72.89 -16.32 -0.78
N LYS A 16 73.47 -15.45 0.07
CA LYS A 16 73.06 -14.04 0.20
C LYS A 16 73.96 -13.07 -0.58
N ARG A 17 73.33 -12.02 -1.12
CA ARG A 17 73.83 -10.65 -1.35
C ARG A 17 75.30 -10.45 -1.81
N ALA A 18 75.43 -9.93 -3.02
CA ALA A 18 76.18 -8.69 -3.25
C ALA A 18 75.19 -7.59 -3.72
N LEU A 19 75.62 -6.33 -3.73
CA LEU A 19 74.80 -5.12 -4.01
C LEU A 19 75.68 -4.10 -4.77
N VAL A 20 75.10 -3.02 -5.33
CA VAL A 20 75.77 -1.89 -6.03
C VAL A 20 76.15 -2.22 -7.51
N VAL A 21 75.88 -1.39 -8.54
CA VAL A 21 75.00 -0.20 -8.64
C VAL A 21 74.30 -0.06 -10.01
N ALA A 22 73.31 0.84 -10.05
CA ALA A 22 72.37 1.11 -11.13
C ALA A 22 72.93 1.66 -12.46
N GLY A 23 72.17 1.43 -13.53
CA GLY A 23 72.25 2.14 -14.82
C GLY A 23 71.10 1.73 -15.76
N GLN A 24 70.46 2.72 -16.41
CA GLN A 24 69.63 2.56 -17.63
C GLN A 24 68.52 1.46 -17.69
N ARG A 25 67.59 1.41 -16.73
CA ARG A 25 66.22 0.85 -16.97
C ARG A 25 65.10 1.68 -16.33
N ARG A 26 64.93 2.94 -16.78
CA ARG A 26 63.77 3.81 -16.48
C ARG A 26 63.26 4.53 -17.73
N ALA A 27 62.58 3.79 -18.61
CA ALA A 27 61.81 4.36 -19.72
C ALA A 27 60.58 3.48 -20.03
N ALA A 28 60.81 2.22 -20.42
CA ALA A 28 59.78 1.29 -20.92
C ALA A 28 58.67 0.88 -19.93
N VAL A 29 58.78 1.22 -18.63
CA VAL A 29 57.82 0.78 -17.59
C VAL A 29 56.80 1.88 -17.23
N ALA A 30 56.99 3.13 -17.70
CA ALA A 30 56.07 4.23 -17.41
C ALA A 30 54.76 4.12 -18.22
N ALA A 31 54.86 3.89 -19.54
CA ALA A 31 53.73 3.92 -20.47
C ALA A 31 52.61 2.91 -20.08
N GLY A 32 52.98 1.69 -19.69
CA GLY A 32 52.02 0.64 -19.34
C GLY A 32 51.16 0.94 -18.10
N ARG A 33 51.59 1.82 -17.19
CA ARG A 33 50.84 2.15 -15.96
C ARG A 33 49.90 3.35 -16.10
N GLN A 34 50.18 4.30 -17.00
CA GLN A 34 49.28 5.44 -17.22
C GLN A 34 47.96 5.02 -17.88
N ALA A 35 47.99 4.07 -18.82
CA ALA A 35 46.78 3.58 -19.50
C ALA A 35 45.76 2.94 -18.53
N GLN A 36 46.21 2.09 -17.59
CA GLN A 36 45.31 1.46 -16.61
C GLN A 36 44.81 2.44 -15.53
N LEU A 37 45.62 3.43 -15.13
CA LEU A 37 45.17 4.45 -14.18
C LEU A 37 44.14 5.42 -14.81
N ALA A 38 44.22 5.67 -16.11
CA ALA A 38 43.22 6.46 -16.84
C ALA A 38 41.86 5.73 -16.90
N SER A 39 41.84 4.43 -17.22
CA SER A 39 40.58 3.67 -17.29
C SER A 39 39.92 3.51 -15.91
N VAL A 40 40.68 3.26 -14.84
CA VAL A 40 40.13 3.19 -13.48
C VAL A 40 39.59 4.55 -13.03
N ARG A 41 40.27 5.67 -13.33
CA ARG A 41 39.74 7.01 -13.04
C ARG A 41 38.46 7.32 -13.82
N ALA A 42 38.38 6.95 -15.10
CA ALA A 42 37.18 7.16 -15.91
C ALA A 42 35.98 6.37 -15.35
N ILE A 43 36.18 5.11 -14.96
CA ILE A 43 35.15 4.27 -14.32
C ILE A 43 34.73 4.87 -12.96
N GLN A 44 35.68 5.40 -12.17
CA GLN A 44 35.35 6.08 -10.91
C GLN A 44 34.57 7.38 -11.12
N THR A 45 34.91 8.22 -12.10
CA THR A 45 34.12 9.43 -12.39
C THR A 45 32.74 9.10 -12.92
N ILE A 46 32.59 8.08 -13.78
CA ILE A 46 31.28 7.60 -14.25
C ILE A 46 30.42 7.17 -13.05
N ALA A 47 30.96 6.30 -12.19
CA ALA A 47 30.23 5.82 -11.00
C ALA A 47 29.90 6.93 -9.99
N GLN A 48 30.72 8.00 -9.89
CA GLN A 48 30.36 9.19 -9.13
C GLN A 48 29.22 9.97 -9.81
N THR A 49 29.28 10.20 -11.13
CA THR A 49 28.22 10.92 -11.85
C THR A 49 26.89 10.16 -11.90
N ASP A 50 26.91 8.84 -11.91
CA ASP A 50 25.69 8.02 -11.82
C ASP A 50 25.07 8.13 -10.42
N ARG A 51 25.92 8.09 -9.37
CA ARG A 51 25.47 8.36 -8.00
C ARG A 51 24.90 9.76 -7.85
N ASP A 52 25.56 10.79 -8.38
CA ASP A 52 25.07 12.18 -8.34
C ASP A 52 23.76 12.34 -9.14
N THR A 53 23.58 11.58 -10.22
CA THR A 53 22.33 11.54 -11.01
C THR A 53 21.20 10.90 -10.18
N ILE A 54 21.45 9.76 -9.54
CA ILE A 54 20.48 9.13 -8.61
C ILE A 54 20.19 10.04 -7.41
N THR A 55 21.19 10.73 -6.88
CA THR A 55 21.01 11.67 -5.77
C THR A 55 20.20 12.91 -6.17
N ARG A 56 20.40 13.48 -7.37
CA ARG A 56 19.54 14.56 -7.91
C ARG A 56 18.11 14.09 -8.18
N LEU A 57 17.95 12.87 -8.70
CA LEU A 57 16.65 12.23 -8.89
C LEU A 57 15.91 12.12 -7.55
N LEU A 58 16.56 11.60 -6.50
CA LEU A 58 15.96 11.48 -5.16
C LEU A 58 15.68 12.85 -4.50
N TYR A 59 16.54 13.86 -4.68
CA TYR A 59 16.28 15.22 -4.18
C TYR A 59 15.16 15.96 -4.92
N SER A 60 14.74 15.48 -6.11
CA SER A 60 13.61 16.02 -6.87
C SER A 60 12.33 15.18 -6.74
N ILE A 61 12.31 14.20 -5.83
CA ILE A 61 11.14 13.40 -5.46
C ILE A 61 10.72 13.79 -4.04
N GLY A 62 9.55 14.44 -3.89
CA GLY A 62 8.95 14.72 -2.60
C GLY A 62 7.88 13.71 -2.19
N THR A 63 7.16 13.14 -3.16
CA THR A 63 5.93 12.35 -2.92
C THR A 63 5.85 11.04 -3.71
N LYS A 64 4.98 10.12 -3.26
CA LYS A 64 4.66 8.88 -3.99
C LYS A 64 4.09 9.15 -5.40
N ARG A 65 3.25 10.19 -5.54
CA ARG A 65 2.63 10.56 -6.83
C ARG A 65 3.70 10.87 -7.88
N GLU A 66 4.73 11.61 -7.50
CA GLU A 66 5.86 11.97 -8.36
C GLU A 66 6.64 10.72 -8.80
N VAL A 67 6.90 9.76 -7.89
CA VAL A 67 7.54 8.47 -8.24
C VAL A 67 6.73 7.71 -9.29
N GLU A 68 5.41 7.64 -9.15
CA GLU A 68 4.54 6.97 -10.14
C GLU A 68 4.50 7.71 -11.48
N ARG A 69 4.52 9.05 -11.44
CA ARG A 69 4.60 9.93 -12.62
C ARG A 69 5.92 9.71 -13.38
N TYR A 70 7.04 9.66 -12.67
CA TYR A 70 8.36 9.26 -13.18
C TYR A 70 8.30 7.90 -13.87
N LEU A 71 7.82 6.86 -13.18
CA LEU A 71 7.73 5.50 -13.72
C LEU A 71 6.86 5.42 -14.98
N ARG A 72 5.77 6.19 -15.06
CA ARG A 72 4.94 6.31 -16.28
C ARG A 72 5.69 6.96 -17.43
N ILE A 73 6.41 8.05 -17.16
CA ILE A 73 7.23 8.74 -18.18
C ILE A 73 8.32 7.80 -18.70
N PHE A 74 9.08 7.11 -17.83
CA PHE A 74 10.12 6.17 -18.27
C PHE A 74 9.57 4.96 -19.02
N SER A 75 8.52 4.30 -18.52
CA SER A 75 7.93 3.12 -19.19
C SER A 75 7.35 3.44 -20.56
N SER A 76 6.67 4.59 -20.72
CA SER A 76 6.23 5.07 -22.04
C SER A 76 7.38 5.47 -22.95
N SER A 77 8.54 5.83 -22.39
CA SER A 77 9.75 6.22 -23.15
C SER A 77 10.65 5.05 -23.54
N SER A 78 10.45 3.86 -22.97
CA SER A 78 11.39 2.73 -23.08
C SER A 78 11.22 1.85 -24.32
N ASN A 79 10.24 2.12 -25.20
CA ASN A 79 9.96 1.27 -26.36
C ASN A 79 10.84 1.65 -27.58
N PRO A 80 11.78 0.79 -28.05
CA PRO A 80 12.63 1.11 -29.20
C PRO A 80 11.87 1.29 -30.52
N SER A 81 10.63 0.78 -30.58
CA SER A 81 9.74 0.82 -31.75
C SER A 81 9.07 2.18 -31.95
N GLN A 82 8.97 2.98 -30.89
CA GLN A 82 8.35 4.30 -30.87
C GLN A 82 9.18 5.20 -29.94
N PRO A 83 10.18 5.95 -30.47
CA PRO A 83 10.98 6.84 -29.64
C PRO A 83 10.10 7.84 -28.91
N ALA A 84 10.39 8.05 -27.62
CA ALA A 84 9.54 8.77 -26.69
C ALA A 84 9.07 10.14 -27.22
N LYS A 85 7.75 10.37 -27.26
CA LYS A 85 7.13 11.70 -27.40
C LYS A 85 7.28 12.50 -26.08
N PHE A 86 8.51 12.58 -25.54
CA PHE A 86 8.80 13.07 -24.20
C PHE A 86 8.59 14.58 -24.08
N ALA A 87 9.50 15.38 -24.67
CA ALA A 87 9.44 16.83 -24.57
C ALA A 87 10.02 17.55 -25.78
N VAL A 88 9.40 18.68 -26.15
CA VAL A 88 9.99 19.73 -27.00
C VAL A 88 10.37 20.90 -26.09
N ILE A 89 11.64 21.33 -26.12
CA ILE A 89 12.18 22.39 -25.26
C ILE A 89 12.62 23.55 -26.14
N LYS A 90 11.89 24.67 -26.07
CA LYS A 90 12.27 25.95 -26.68
C LYS A 90 13.17 26.73 -25.74
N VAL A 91 14.40 26.98 -26.18
CA VAL A 91 15.39 27.80 -25.48
C VAL A 91 15.33 29.23 -26.01
N GLY A 92 15.06 30.20 -25.13
CA GLY A 92 15.17 31.63 -25.45
C GLY A 92 16.64 32.05 -25.59
N GLY A 93 16.95 33.00 -26.49
CA GLY A 93 18.34 33.39 -26.77
C GLY A 93 19.12 33.88 -25.55
N ALA A 94 18.49 34.64 -24.63
CA ALA A 94 19.15 35.08 -23.39
C ALA A 94 19.50 33.92 -22.44
N VAL A 95 18.77 32.80 -22.48
CA VAL A 95 19.07 31.59 -21.68
C VAL A 95 20.36 30.89 -22.16
N LEU A 96 20.91 31.30 -23.31
CA LEU A 96 22.24 30.86 -23.77
C LEU A 96 23.39 31.56 -23.04
N GLU A 97 23.13 32.61 -22.26
CA GLU A 97 24.12 33.19 -21.34
C GLU A 97 24.29 32.30 -20.09
N GLU A 98 23.22 31.60 -19.67
CA GLU A 98 23.20 30.61 -18.59
C GLU A 98 23.59 29.18 -19.09
N LEU A 99 24.49 29.10 -20.08
CA LEU A 99 24.74 27.86 -20.86
C LEU A 99 25.14 26.64 -20.02
N ASP A 100 25.97 26.79 -18.99
CA ASP A 100 26.39 25.68 -18.13
C ASP A 100 25.20 25.13 -17.30
N GLU A 101 24.23 25.94 -16.86
CA GLU A 101 23.04 25.47 -16.14
C GLU A 101 22.05 24.73 -17.06
N LEU A 102 21.86 25.26 -18.28
CA LEU A 102 21.09 24.61 -19.33
C LEU A 102 21.71 23.25 -19.69
N ALA A 103 23.02 23.20 -19.90
CA ALA A 103 23.74 21.97 -20.23
C ALA A 103 23.69 20.95 -19.09
N LEU A 104 23.83 21.37 -17.83
CA LEU A 104 23.68 20.49 -16.66
C LEU A 104 22.27 19.90 -16.56
N SER A 105 21.22 20.70 -16.79
CA SER A 105 19.83 20.25 -16.70
C SER A 105 19.44 19.30 -17.85
N LEU A 106 19.89 19.59 -19.08
CA LEU A 106 19.71 18.68 -20.22
C LEU A 106 20.52 17.39 -20.08
N SER A 107 21.74 17.47 -19.53
CA SER A 107 22.60 16.31 -19.27
C SER A 107 22.00 15.36 -18.22
N PHE A 108 21.30 15.91 -17.21
CA PHE A 108 20.51 15.11 -16.28
C PHE A 108 19.41 14.30 -16.98
N LEU A 109 18.62 14.94 -17.87
CA LEU A 109 17.56 14.27 -18.63
C LEU A 109 18.09 13.13 -19.51
N TYR A 110 19.19 13.37 -20.24
CA TYR A 110 19.84 12.35 -21.06
C TYR A 110 20.30 11.15 -20.22
N ARG A 111 20.93 11.38 -19.05
CA ARG A 111 21.45 10.31 -18.19
C ARG A 111 20.38 9.43 -17.56
N VAL A 112 19.18 9.97 -17.29
CA VAL A 112 18.03 9.15 -16.87
C VAL A 112 17.33 8.44 -18.04
N GLY A 113 17.80 8.63 -19.28
CA GLY A 113 17.29 7.96 -20.49
C GLY A 113 16.19 8.73 -21.23
N LEU A 114 16.03 10.03 -20.98
CA LEU A 114 15.03 10.87 -21.63
C LEU A 114 15.68 11.74 -22.70
N TYR A 115 15.06 11.76 -23.88
CA TYR A 115 15.57 12.44 -25.07
C TYR A 115 14.66 13.61 -25.47
N PRO A 116 14.72 14.75 -24.77
CA PRO A 116 14.05 15.96 -25.22
C PRO A 116 14.61 16.42 -26.57
N ILE A 117 13.77 17.13 -27.32
CA ILE A 117 14.14 17.77 -28.60
C ILE A 117 14.30 19.27 -28.31
N ILE A 118 15.53 19.78 -28.49
CA ILE A 118 15.89 21.16 -28.12
C ILE A 118 15.77 22.02 -29.38
N LEU A 119 15.02 23.11 -29.31
CA LEU A 119 14.98 24.15 -30.35
C LEU A 119 15.42 25.48 -29.74
N HIS A 120 16.46 26.12 -30.26
CA HIS A 120 16.96 27.39 -29.73
C HIS A 120 16.73 28.57 -30.67
N GLY A 121 16.46 29.74 -30.07
CA GLY A 121 16.64 31.04 -30.72
C GLY A 121 18.09 31.54 -30.59
N ALA A 122 18.34 32.75 -31.10
CA ALA A 122 19.57 33.51 -30.87
C ALA A 122 19.28 35.03 -30.84
N GLY A 123 18.16 35.42 -30.22
CA GLY A 123 17.55 36.74 -30.36
C GLY A 123 18.44 37.94 -29.96
N PRO A 124 18.96 37.98 -28.72
CA PRO A 124 19.87 39.04 -28.26
C PRO A 124 21.18 39.04 -29.06
N GLN A 125 21.84 37.87 -29.16
CA GLN A 125 23.13 37.72 -29.85
C GLN A 125 23.08 38.18 -31.31
N LEU A 126 21.92 37.99 -31.96
CA LEU A 126 21.68 38.48 -33.32
C LEU A 126 21.50 40.00 -33.38
N ASN A 127 20.87 40.64 -32.38
CA ASN A 127 20.80 42.11 -32.33
C ASN A 127 22.19 42.72 -32.18
N ASP A 128 22.95 42.26 -31.17
CA ASP A 128 24.28 42.79 -30.85
C ASP A 128 25.21 42.77 -32.08
N ILE A 129 25.17 41.67 -32.84
CA ILE A 129 26.01 41.50 -34.03
C ILE A 129 25.48 42.32 -35.22
N ILE A 130 24.15 42.40 -35.43
CA ILE A 130 23.52 43.25 -36.46
C ILE A 130 23.89 44.73 -36.24
N GLU A 131 23.79 45.21 -35.00
CA GLU A 131 24.15 46.57 -34.61
C GLU A 131 25.67 46.82 -34.77
N SER A 132 26.51 45.84 -34.40
CA SER A 132 27.97 45.93 -34.61
C SER A 132 28.39 45.96 -36.09
N GLU A 133 27.62 45.34 -36.98
CA GLU A 133 27.83 45.38 -38.44
C GLU A 133 27.14 46.57 -39.12
N GLY A 134 26.65 47.55 -38.33
CA GLY A 134 26.05 48.79 -38.83
C GLY A 134 24.71 48.59 -39.55
N VAL A 135 23.99 47.51 -39.26
CA VAL A 135 22.65 47.25 -39.78
C VAL A 135 21.64 47.66 -38.71
N VAL A 136 20.62 48.43 -39.09
CA VAL A 136 19.54 48.80 -38.17
C VAL A 136 18.53 47.65 -38.09
N PRO A 137 18.21 47.10 -36.90
CA PRO A 137 17.17 46.09 -36.76
C PRO A 137 15.77 46.67 -37.06
N ASP A 138 15.09 46.16 -38.10
CA ASP A 138 13.71 46.56 -38.44
C ASP A 138 12.69 45.48 -38.03
N TYR A 139 11.52 45.92 -37.57
CA TYR A 139 10.47 45.10 -36.98
C TYR A 139 9.08 45.60 -37.39
N ILE A 140 8.35 44.80 -38.17
CA ILE A 140 6.98 45.07 -38.58
C ILE A 140 6.06 44.04 -37.93
N ASP A 141 5.01 44.48 -37.24
CA ASP A 141 4.08 43.64 -36.45
C ASP A 141 4.77 42.74 -35.40
N GLY A 142 5.98 43.12 -34.95
CA GLY A 142 6.82 42.32 -34.04
C GLY A 142 7.65 41.23 -34.71
N ILE A 143 7.59 41.13 -36.04
CA ILE A 143 8.41 40.21 -36.86
C ILE A 143 9.63 40.97 -37.38
N ARG A 144 10.84 40.42 -37.19
CA ARG A 144 12.08 41.00 -37.72
C ARG A 144 12.08 40.92 -39.24
N VAL A 145 12.11 42.06 -39.93
CA VAL A 145 12.32 42.11 -41.37
C VAL A 145 13.72 41.57 -41.67
N THR A 146 13.82 40.60 -42.58
CA THR A 146 15.06 39.84 -42.80
C THR A 146 15.50 39.97 -44.25
N ASP A 147 16.41 40.88 -44.54
CA ASP A 147 17.05 41.00 -45.86
C ASP A 147 18.16 39.94 -46.05
N ALA A 148 18.83 39.96 -47.20
CA ALA A 148 19.93 39.04 -47.50
C ALA A 148 21.14 39.18 -46.55
N LYS A 149 21.54 40.41 -46.16
CA LYS A 149 22.63 40.62 -45.20
C LYS A 149 22.21 40.15 -43.80
N THR A 150 21.01 40.52 -43.36
CA THR A 150 20.45 40.08 -42.07
C THR A 150 20.35 38.56 -41.97
N LEU A 151 19.92 37.87 -43.05
CA LEU A 151 19.89 36.41 -43.08
C LEU A 151 21.30 35.79 -43.01
N GLN A 152 22.29 36.37 -43.68
CA GLN A 152 23.67 35.88 -43.63
C GLN A 152 24.23 35.97 -42.21
N ILE A 153 24.02 37.09 -41.52
CA ILE A 153 24.37 37.27 -40.10
C ILE A 153 23.61 36.26 -39.24
N ALA A 154 22.28 36.21 -39.36
CA ALA A 154 21.42 35.29 -38.60
C ALA A 154 21.87 33.84 -38.72
N ARG A 155 22.12 33.36 -39.95
CA ARG A 155 22.59 32.00 -40.19
C ARG A 155 23.92 31.71 -39.48
N LYS A 156 24.88 32.65 -39.51
CA LYS A 156 26.16 32.50 -38.80
C LYS A 156 25.92 32.35 -37.30
N VAL A 157 25.17 33.28 -36.69
CA VAL A 157 24.89 33.28 -35.24
C VAL A 157 24.15 32.00 -34.84
N PHE A 158 23.11 31.59 -35.57
CA PHE A 158 22.38 30.34 -35.30
C PHE A 158 23.30 29.11 -35.33
N LEU A 159 24.24 29.02 -36.27
CA LEU A 159 25.21 27.91 -36.34
C LEU A 159 26.21 27.93 -35.18
N GLU A 160 26.70 29.10 -34.79
CA GLU A 160 27.64 29.28 -33.68
C GLU A 160 26.98 28.93 -32.33
N GLU A 161 25.76 29.41 -32.07
CA GLU A 161 25.00 29.06 -30.86
C GLU A 161 24.63 27.57 -30.81
N ASN A 162 24.26 26.96 -31.94
CA ASN A 162 23.95 25.53 -32.00
C ASN A 162 25.16 24.67 -31.59
N LEU A 163 26.35 25.02 -32.09
CA LEU A 163 27.60 24.35 -31.75
C LEU A 163 28.05 24.61 -30.31
N LYS A 164 27.82 25.79 -29.73
CA LYS A 164 28.07 26.06 -28.30
C LYS A 164 27.24 25.13 -27.41
N ILE A 165 25.95 24.96 -27.69
CA ILE A 165 25.06 24.06 -26.93
C ILE A 165 25.55 22.60 -27.04
N VAL A 166 25.84 22.13 -28.26
CA VAL A 166 26.37 20.77 -28.49
C VAL A 166 27.70 20.56 -27.74
N ALA A 167 28.64 21.50 -27.83
CA ALA A 167 29.94 21.40 -27.16
C ALA A 167 29.82 21.39 -25.63
N ALA A 168 28.89 22.17 -25.05
CA ALA A 168 28.62 22.17 -23.62
C ALA A 168 28.04 20.83 -23.13
N LEU A 169 27.18 20.19 -23.92
CA LEU A 169 26.61 18.88 -23.62
C LEU A 169 27.65 17.75 -23.73
N GLU A 170 28.44 17.72 -24.81
CA GLU A 170 29.50 16.71 -25.02
C GLU A 170 30.60 16.83 -23.94
N LYS A 171 30.94 18.06 -23.50
CA LYS A 171 31.83 18.34 -22.34
C LYS A 171 31.34 17.70 -21.03
N LEU A 172 30.03 17.48 -20.89
CA LEU A 172 29.41 16.79 -19.74
C LEU A 172 29.18 15.28 -19.98
N GLY A 173 29.67 14.73 -21.10
CA GLY A 173 29.46 13.33 -21.50
C GLY A 173 28.05 13.04 -22.05
N THR A 174 27.27 14.07 -22.36
CA THR A 174 25.93 13.93 -22.95
C THR A 174 26.01 14.09 -24.45
N ARG A 175 25.62 13.03 -25.18
CA ARG A 175 25.72 13.01 -26.63
C ARG A 175 24.67 13.93 -27.26
N ALA A 176 25.11 14.84 -28.11
CA ALA A 176 24.27 15.85 -28.73
C ALA A 176 24.53 15.92 -30.24
N ARG A 177 23.47 16.13 -31.02
CA ARG A 177 23.53 16.19 -32.48
C ARG A 177 23.08 17.59 -32.97
N PRO A 178 23.94 18.35 -33.65
CA PRO A 178 23.51 19.58 -34.32
C PRO A 178 22.59 19.22 -35.49
N ILE A 179 21.43 19.87 -35.56
CA ILE A 179 20.45 19.72 -36.64
C ILE A 179 20.06 21.13 -37.12
N THR A 180 20.87 21.67 -38.02
CA THR A 180 20.88 23.09 -38.41
C THR A 180 20.09 23.38 -39.70
N SER A 181 19.45 22.35 -40.26
CA SER A 181 18.82 22.31 -41.59
C SER A 181 17.99 21.02 -41.71
N GLY A 182 17.06 20.96 -42.68
CA GLY A 182 16.37 19.73 -43.10
C GLY A 182 15.22 19.25 -42.19
N VAL A 183 14.80 20.05 -41.21
CA VAL A 183 13.63 19.76 -40.35
C VAL A 183 12.41 20.59 -40.73
N PHE A 184 12.58 21.88 -41.04
CA PHE A 184 11.48 22.79 -41.35
C PHE A 184 11.47 23.14 -42.84
N THR A 185 10.39 22.82 -43.55
CA THR A 185 10.10 23.37 -44.87
C THR A 185 9.16 24.56 -44.71
N ALA A 186 9.43 25.67 -45.40
CA ALA A 186 8.64 26.90 -45.29
C ALA A 186 8.50 27.63 -46.63
N ASP A 187 7.32 28.23 -46.84
CA ASP A 187 7.10 29.21 -47.90
C ASP A 187 7.44 30.62 -47.37
N TYR A 188 7.52 31.62 -48.24
CA TYR A 188 7.61 33.02 -47.79
C TYR A 188 6.36 33.43 -47.00
N LEU A 189 6.53 34.06 -45.84
CA LEU A 189 5.40 34.56 -45.03
C LEU A 189 4.69 35.72 -45.72
N ASP A 190 5.48 36.72 -46.10
CA ASP A 190 5.16 37.81 -47.03
C ASP A 190 6.53 38.34 -47.50
N LYS A 191 6.83 38.15 -48.79
CA LYS A 191 8.17 38.41 -49.33
C LYS A 191 8.47 39.90 -49.46
N ASP A 192 7.46 40.70 -49.79
CA ASP A 192 7.60 42.13 -50.02
C ASP A 192 7.57 42.91 -48.69
N LYS A 193 6.87 42.39 -47.68
CA LYS A 193 6.77 42.99 -46.34
C LYS A 193 7.85 42.56 -45.35
N TYR A 194 8.26 41.28 -45.33
CA TYR A 194 9.20 40.75 -44.33
C TYR A 194 10.51 40.21 -44.93
N GLY A 195 10.62 40.09 -46.25
CA GLY A 195 11.81 39.57 -46.92
C GLY A 195 11.96 38.05 -46.81
N LEU A 196 13.13 37.58 -46.36
CA LEU A 196 13.51 36.17 -46.22
C LEU A 196 12.96 35.55 -44.92
N VAL A 197 11.70 35.83 -44.58
CA VAL A 197 10.99 35.27 -43.43
C VAL A 197 10.02 34.18 -43.87
N GLY A 198 10.09 33.03 -43.20
CA GLY A 198 9.36 31.82 -43.57
C GLY A 198 8.11 31.56 -42.75
N LYS A 199 7.07 31.03 -43.42
CA LYS A 199 5.92 30.37 -42.82
C LYS A 199 6.08 28.87 -43.02
N ILE A 200 6.25 28.11 -41.93
CA ILE A 200 6.41 26.66 -41.97
C ILE A 200 5.19 26.01 -42.64
N THR A 201 5.44 25.13 -43.59
CA THR A 201 4.44 24.33 -44.32
C THR A 201 4.56 22.84 -44.06
N ARG A 202 5.74 22.35 -43.64
CA ARG A 202 5.98 20.94 -43.31
C ARG A 202 7.11 20.79 -42.30
N VAL A 203 6.98 19.83 -41.39
CA VAL A 203 8.04 19.37 -40.48
C VAL A 203 8.50 17.97 -40.90
N ASP A 204 9.81 17.72 -40.86
CA ASP A 204 10.41 16.41 -41.13
C ASP A 204 11.05 15.82 -39.88
N LYS A 205 10.39 14.81 -39.30
CA LYS A 205 10.87 14.14 -38.08
C LYS A 205 12.01 13.13 -38.30
N ARG A 206 12.35 12.77 -39.55
CA ARG A 206 13.35 11.73 -39.84
C ARG A 206 14.74 12.02 -39.25
N PRO A 207 15.29 13.25 -39.30
CA PRO A 207 16.55 13.58 -38.64
C PRO A 207 16.48 13.46 -37.11
N LEU A 208 15.33 13.79 -36.52
CA LEU A 208 15.09 13.81 -35.08
C LEU A 208 15.06 12.39 -34.52
N GLU A 209 14.22 11.53 -35.11
CA GLU A 209 14.17 10.11 -34.78
C GLU A 209 15.52 9.42 -34.98
N ALA A 210 16.27 9.79 -36.03
CA ALA A 210 17.61 9.25 -36.28
C ALA A 210 18.65 9.70 -35.25
N SER A 211 18.48 10.87 -34.62
CA SER A 211 19.29 11.28 -33.47
C SER A 211 18.93 10.48 -32.21
N ILE A 212 17.63 10.37 -31.91
CA ILE A 212 17.14 9.68 -30.71
C ILE A 212 17.47 8.18 -30.77
N ARG A 213 17.22 7.51 -31.90
CA ARG A 213 17.63 6.10 -32.13
C ARG A 213 19.14 5.88 -32.04
N ALA A 214 19.94 6.90 -32.34
CA ALA A 214 21.40 6.85 -32.20
C ALA A 214 21.89 7.18 -30.78
N GLY A 215 21.00 7.46 -29.83
CA GLY A 215 21.34 7.83 -28.46
C GLY A 215 22.02 9.21 -28.37
N ALA A 216 21.44 10.23 -29.01
CA ALA A 216 21.92 11.61 -28.94
C ALA A 216 20.77 12.64 -28.95
N LEU A 217 20.87 13.68 -28.12
CA LEU A 217 19.91 14.79 -28.05
C LEU A 217 19.94 15.62 -29.35
N PRO A 218 18.83 15.75 -30.10
CA PRO A 218 18.77 16.61 -31.27
C PRO A 218 18.66 18.10 -30.87
N ILE A 219 19.59 18.92 -31.34
CA ILE A 219 19.68 20.36 -31.07
C ILE A 219 19.40 21.15 -32.37
N LEU A 220 18.25 21.80 -32.45
CA LEU A 220 17.71 22.44 -33.65
C LEU A 220 17.87 23.97 -33.62
N THR A 221 18.18 24.56 -34.77
CA THR A 221 18.03 26.00 -35.05
C THR A 221 16.62 26.32 -35.58
N SER A 222 16.06 27.49 -35.29
CA SER A 222 14.77 27.95 -35.88
C SER A 222 14.91 28.52 -37.31
N LEU A 223 15.62 27.80 -38.17
CA LEU A 223 15.76 28.08 -39.59
C LEU A 223 14.95 27.08 -40.40
N ALA A 224 14.35 27.54 -41.50
CA ALA A 224 13.61 26.70 -42.44
C ALA A 224 14.18 26.83 -43.87
N GLU A 225 13.77 25.94 -44.75
CA GLU A 225 14.18 25.91 -46.16
C GLU A 225 12.93 25.91 -47.07
N SER A 226 12.97 26.67 -48.17
CA SER A 226 11.96 26.59 -49.23
C SER A 226 12.10 25.29 -50.03
N PRO A 227 11.10 24.90 -50.85
CA PRO A 227 11.19 23.74 -51.75
C PRO A 227 12.40 23.79 -52.71
N GLU A 228 12.90 24.99 -53.02
CA GLU A 228 14.07 25.26 -53.86
C GLU A 228 15.39 25.31 -53.08
N GLY A 229 15.37 25.19 -51.75
CA GLY A 229 16.54 25.24 -50.87
C GLY A 229 16.95 26.64 -50.40
N GLN A 230 16.11 27.67 -50.57
CA GLN A 230 16.38 28.99 -49.98
C GLN A 230 16.15 28.93 -48.47
N ILE A 231 17.15 29.29 -47.67
CA ILE A 231 17.00 29.40 -46.21
C ILE A 231 16.11 30.60 -45.87
N LEU A 232 15.18 30.41 -44.94
CA LEU A 232 14.26 31.42 -44.43
C LEU A 232 14.35 31.49 -42.90
N ASN A 233 14.30 32.70 -42.36
CA ASN A 233 14.26 32.97 -40.92
C ASN A 233 12.85 32.69 -40.37
N VAL A 234 12.73 32.00 -39.23
CA VAL A 234 11.44 31.68 -38.60
C VAL A 234 11.48 31.99 -37.11
N ASN A 235 10.37 32.53 -36.58
CA ASN A 235 10.21 32.74 -35.14
C ASN A 235 10.30 31.40 -34.39
N ALA A 236 11.24 31.30 -33.43
CA ALA A 236 11.48 30.10 -32.64
C ALA A 236 10.27 29.62 -31.82
N ASP A 237 9.34 30.50 -31.43
CA ASP A 237 8.12 30.08 -30.72
C ASP A 237 7.08 29.47 -31.67
N ILE A 238 6.99 29.95 -32.93
CA ILE A 238 6.17 29.34 -33.99
C ILE A 238 6.78 28.00 -34.41
N ALA A 239 8.10 27.95 -34.62
CA ALA A 239 8.81 26.71 -34.95
C ALA A 239 8.69 25.66 -33.82
N ALA A 240 8.67 26.07 -32.55
CA ALA A 240 8.37 25.17 -31.43
C ALA A 240 6.92 24.64 -31.49
N GLY A 241 5.96 25.50 -31.87
CA GLY A 241 4.56 25.14 -32.04
C GLY A 241 4.34 24.11 -33.15
N GLU A 242 4.83 24.36 -34.36
CA GLU A 242 4.68 23.42 -35.48
C GLU A 242 5.43 22.09 -35.24
N LEU A 243 6.62 22.16 -34.61
CA LEU A 243 7.36 20.97 -34.18
C LEU A 243 6.57 20.16 -33.14
N ALA A 244 5.91 20.83 -32.19
CA ALA A 244 5.07 20.16 -31.20
C ALA A 244 3.79 19.57 -31.81
N LYS A 245 3.18 20.20 -32.84
CA LYS A 245 2.02 19.64 -33.56
C LYS A 245 2.35 18.33 -34.29
N GLU A 246 3.46 18.27 -35.03
CA GLU A 246 3.89 17.04 -35.74
C GLU A 246 4.30 15.92 -34.77
N LEU A 247 4.85 16.27 -33.59
CA LEU A 247 5.42 15.29 -32.66
C LEU A 247 4.48 14.89 -31.52
N GLU A 248 3.47 15.68 -31.18
CA GLU A 248 2.54 15.50 -30.04
C GLU A 248 3.24 15.14 -28.70
N PRO A 249 4.19 15.95 -28.20
CA PRO A 249 4.93 15.64 -26.97
C PRO A 249 4.05 15.75 -25.71
N LEU A 250 4.39 15.00 -24.67
CA LEU A 250 3.74 15.09 -23.35
C LEU A 250 4.02 16.42 -22.64
N LYS A 251 5.24 16.96 -22.80
CA LYS A 251 5.66 18.26 -22.27
C LYS A 251 6.19 19.17 -23.38
N ILE A 252 5.84 20.44 -23.32
CA ILE A 252 6.37 21.51 -24.17
C ILE A 252 6.92 22.56 -23.23
N VAL A 253 8.22 22.86 -23.29
CA VAL A 253 8.86 23.73 -22.30
C VAL A 253 9.41 24.97 -22.99
N TYR A 254 8.98 26.16 -22.54
CA TYR A 254 9.51 27.44 -22.97
C TYR A 254 10.41 28.00 -21.87
N LEU A 255 11.73 27.95 -22.07
CA LEU A 255 12.69 28.50 -21.11
C LEU A 255 12.76 30.03 -21.20
N ASN A 256 12.65 30.71 -20.06
CA ASN A 256 12.88 32.15 -19.89
C ASN A 256 13.49 32.49 -18.53
N GLU A 257 14.24 33.59 -18.46
CA GLU A 257 14.87 34.13 -17.24
C GLU A 257 13.88 34.21 -16.06
N LYS A 258 12.66 34.71 -16.35
CA LYS A 258 11.64 35.04 -15.34
C LYS A 258 11.01 33.81 -14.69
N GLY A 259 11.25 32.60 -15.19
CA GLY A 259 10.78 31.37 -14.56
C GLY A 259 9.26 31.17 -14.51
N GLY A 260 8.47 31.88 -15.31
CA GLY A 260 7.01 31.77 -15.30
C GLY A 260 6.25 32.95 -15.89
N LEU A 261 4.95 32.95 -15.62
CA LEU A 261 4.01 34.08 -15.76
C LEU A 261 3.60 34.55 -14.36
N PHE A 262 3.28 35.85 -14.24
CA PHE A 262 2.98 36.50 -12.96
C PHE A 262 1.68 37.29 -13.04
N HIS A 263 0.92 37.29 -11.95
CA HIS A 263 -0.30 38.04 -11.77
C HIS A 263 0.02 39.55 -11.68
N GLY A 264 -0.46 40.32 -12.65
CA GLY A 264 -0.01 41.70 -12.89
C GLY A 264 -0.48 42.76 -11.87
N VAL A 265 -1.13 42.34 -10.78
CA VAL A 265 -1.54 43.22 -9.67
C VAL A 265 -0.88 42.80 -8.36
N THR A 266 -0.98 41.52 -7.97
CA THR A 266 -0.39 41.02 -6.72
C THR A 266 1.09 40.68 -6.82
N GLY A 267 1.62 40.52 -8.05
CA GLY A 267 3.01 40.13 -8.30
C GLY A 267 3.28 38.63 -8.10
N GLU A 268 2.28 37.86 -7.66
CA GLU A 268 2.40 36.41 -7.41
C GLU A 268 2.60 35.64 -8.72
N LYS A 269 3.30 34.52 -8.66
CA LYS A 269 3.51 33.64 -9.82
C LYS A 269 2.23 32.84 -10.08
N LEU A 270 1.87 32.64 -11.34
CA LEU A 270 0.78 31.73 -11.73
C LEU A 270 1.35 30.32 -11.79
N ASP A 271 0.99 29.41 -10.87
CA ASP A 271 1.52 28.03 -10.87
C ASP A 271 0.86 27.16 -11.94
N VAL A 272 -0.48 27.20 -12.07
CA VAL A 272 -1.25 26.39 -13.02
C VAL A 272 -2.30 27.26 -13.73
N ILE A 273 -2.54 26.99 -15.03
CA ILE A 273 -3.65 27.56 -15.83
C ILE A 273 -4.36 26.45 -16.59
N ASN A 274 -5.66 26.26 -16.33
CA ASN A 274 -6.54 25.31 -17.03
C ASN A 274 -7.35 26.06 -18.12
N LEU A 275 -6.92 25.96 -19.38
CA LEU A 275 -7.43 26.78 -20.48
C LEU A 275 -8.91 26.59 -20.81
N ASP A 276 -9.47 25.38 -20.66
CA ASP A 276 -10.88 25.12 -20.96
C ASP A 276 -11.83 25.87 -20.00
N GLU A 277 -11.35 26.18 -18.79
CA GLU A 277 -12.06 26.85 -17.69
C GLU A 277 -11.69 28.35 -17.64
N GLU A 278 -10.40 28.66 -17.51
CA GLU A 278 -9.90 29.98 -17.09
C GLU A 278 -9.62 30.96 -18.25
N TYR A 279 -9.34 30.46 -19.46
CA TYR A 279 -8.78 31.28 -20.55
C TYR A 279 -9.64 32.51 -20.87
N ASN A 280 -10.96 32.35 -20.94
CA ASN A 280 -11.87 33.42 -21.35
C ASN A 280 -11.88 34.59 -20.34
N ASP A 281 -11.76 34.30 -19.04
CA ASP A 281 -11.79 35.32 -18.00
C ASP A 281 -10.41 35.89 -17.69
N LEU A 282 -9.36 35.08 -17.84
CA LEU A 282 -7.97 35.54 -17.84
C LEU A 282 -7.71 36.52 -18.99
N MET A 283 -8.19 36.23 -20.21
CA MET A 283 -8.03 37.11 -21.37
C MET A 283 -8.85 38.42 -21.28
N LYS A 284 -9.89 38.48 -20.44
CA LYS A 284 -10.61 39.73 -20.12
C LYS A 284 -9.87 40.62 -19.12
N GLN A 285 -8.97 40.08 -18.30
CA GLN A 285 -8.32 40.85 -17.24
C GLN A 285 -7.55 42.08 -17.79
N PRO A 286 -7.62 43.24 -17.10
CA PRO A 286 -6.94 44.46 -17.51
C PRO A 286 -5.42 44.39 -17.28
N TRP A 287 -4.95 43.59 -16.31
CA TRP A 287 -3.54 43.47 -15.98
C TRP A 287 -2.75 42.54 -16.93
N VAL A 288 -3.44 41.68 -17.70
CA VAL A 288 -2.78 40.79 -18.68
C VAL A 288 -2.37 41.62 -19.89
N LYS A 289 -1.10 42.00 -19.95
CA LYS A 289 -0.54 42.86 -21.02
C LYS A 289 -0.56 42.15 -22.38
N TYR A 290 -0.48 42.93 -23.47
CA TYR A 290 -0.60 42.44 -24.86
C TYR A 290 0.28 41.22 -25.17
N GLY A 291 1.57 41.25 -24.84
CA GLY A 291 2.48 40.10 -25.05
C GLY A 291 2.08 38.84 -24.28
N THR A 292 1.48 38.99 -23.09
CA THR A 292 0.92 37.85 -22.33
C THR A 292 -0.35 37.33 -23.00
N LYS A 293 -1.24 38.20 -23.52
CA LYS A 293 -2.42 37.78 -24.29
C LYS A 293 -2.05 37.03 -25.57
N LEU A 294 -1.02 37.51 -26.28
CA LEU A 294 -0.48 36.84 -27.47
C LEU A 294 0.03 35.43 -27.12
N LYS A 295 0.93 35.32 -26.13
CA LYS A 295 1.50 34.03 -25.73
C LYS A 295 0.45 33.04 -25.18
N LEU A 296 -0.54 33.53 -24.44
CA LEU A 296 -1.66 32.69 -23.97
C LEU A 296 -2.53 32.18 -25.12
N ARG A 297 -2.79 33.01 -26.14
CA ARG A 297 -3.50 32.61 -27.36
C ARG A 297 -2.72 31.56 -28.14
N GLU A 298 -1.43 31.79 -28.42
CA GLU A 298 -0.55 30.85 -29.12
C GLU A 298 -0.47 29.49 -28.40
N ILE A 299 -0.34 29.51 -27.06
CA ILE A 299 -0.32 28.29 -26.24
C ILE A 299 -1.68 27.58 -26.24
N LYS A 300 -2.80 28.32 -26.27
CA LYS A 300 -4.13 27.73 -26.40
C LYS A 300 -4.32 27.09 -27.77
N GLU A 301 -4.03 27.81 -28.84
CA GLU A 301 -4.12 27.31 -30.22
C GLU A 301 -3.24 26.07 -30.42
N LEU A 302 -2.03 26.05 -29.85
CA LEU A 302 -1.17 24.87 -29.84
C LEU A 302 -1.79 23.70 -29.07
N LEU A 303 -2.23 23.92 -27.83
CA LEU A 303 -2.79 22.85 -27.01
C LEU A 303 -4.13 22.33 -27.52
N ASP A 304 -4.96 23.16 -28.17
CA ASP A 304 -6.24 22.75 -28.78
C ASP A 304 -6.05 21.65 -29.85
N HIS A 305 -4.94 21.69 -30.59
CA HIS A 305 -4.57 20.68 -31.59
C HIS A 305 -3.97 19.40 -30.97
N LEU A 306 -3.59 19.43 -29.69
CA LEU A 306 -2.85 18.36 -29.03
C LEU A 306 -3.74 17.47 -28.13
N PRO A 307 -3.31 16.22 -27.86
CA PRO A 307 -3.93 15.37 -26.86
C PRO A 307 -4.06 16.08 -25.50
N ARG A 308 -5.16 15.90 -24.77
CA ARG A 308 -5.36 16.52 -23.44
C ARG A 308 -4.30 16.14 -22.38
N SER A 309 -3.49 15.11 -22.64
CA SER A 309 -2.32 14.73 -21.83
C SER A 309 -1.09 15.62 -22.03
N SER A 310 -1.03 16.39 -23.12
CA SER A 310 0.04 17.34 -23.40
C SER A 310 -0.10 18.60 -22.54
N SER A 311 1.04 19.15 -22.11
CA SER A 311 1.08 20.38 -21.30
C SER A 311 2.24 21.27 -21.69
N VAL A 312 2.01 22.58 -21.65
CA VAL A 312 3.04 23.62 -21.85
C VAL A 312 3.53 24.09 -20.49
N ALA A 313 4.84 24.29 -20.31
CA ALA A 313 5.41 24.88 -19.12
C ALA A 313 6.31 26.08 -19.47
N ILE A 314 6.29 27.13 -18.64
CA ILE A 314 7.12 28.33 -18.77
C ILE A 314 7.96 28.44 -17.50
N ILE A 315 9.30 28.28 -17.61
CA ILE A 315 10.23 28.06 -16.48
C ILE A 315 11.64 28.58 -16.79
N SER A 316 12.53 28.62 -15.79
CA SER A 316 13.96 28.93 -15.96
C SER A 316 14.82 27.67 -16.16
N ALA A 317 16.10 27.82 -16.54
CA ALA A 317 17.00 26.71 -16.81
C ALA A 317 17.21 25.80 -15.57
N ALA A 318 17.54 26.37 -14.41
CA ALA A 318 17.66 25.65 -13.14
C ALA A 318 16.37 24.89 -12.73
N SER A 319 15.21 25.40 -13.12
CA SER A 319 13.89 24.82 -12.84
C SER A 319 13.49 23.64 -13.74
N LEU A 320 14.23 23.37 -14.82
CA LEU A 320 13.88 22.36 -15.82
C LEU A 320 13.69 20.95 -15.21
N GLN A 321 14.60 20.55 -14.31
CA GLN A 321 14.46 19.28 -13.58
C GLN A 321 13.19 19.26 -12.69
N LYS A 322 12.89 20.34 -11.96
CA LYS A 322 11.74 20.36 -11.03
C LYS A 322 10.40 20.32 -11.79
N GLU A 323 10.27 21.05 -12.89
CA GLU A 323 9.02 21.15 -13.67
C GLU A 323 8.64 19.86 -14.42
N LEU A 324 9.62 19.09 -14.87
CA LEU A 324 9.35 17.85 -15.59
C LEU A 324 8.88 16.72 -14.66
N PHE A 325 9.10 16.87 -13.34
CA PHE A 325 9.08 15.75 -12.40
C PHE A 325 8.32 15.97 -11.09
N THR A 326 8.05 17.21 -10.66
CA THR A 326 7.27 17.50 -9.45
C THR A 326 5.83 17.90 -9.76
N ASP A 327 4.90 17.56 -8.88
CA ASP A 327 3.49 17.93 -9.01
C ASP A 327 3.23 19.39 -8.64
N SER A 328 4.10 19.98 -7.80
CA SER A 328 4.08 21.42 -7.46
C SER A 328 4.64 22.33 -8.57
N GLY A 329 5.17 21.77 -9.66
CA GLY A 329 5.80 22.52 -10.74
C GLY A 329 7.00 23.36 -10.30
N ALA A 330 7.50 24.20 -11.21
CA ALA A 330 8.54 25.17 -10.90
C ALA A 330 8.20 26.59 -11.38
N GLY A 331 7.61 26.71 -12.57
CA GLY A 331 7.11 27.98 -13.11
C GLY A 331 5.60 27.95 -13.32
N THR A 332 5.15 28.24 -14.53
CA THR A 332 3.72 28.19 -14.89
C THR A 332 3.42 27.01 -15.79
N LEU A 333 2.57 26.09 -15.32
CA LEU A 333 2.04 24.95 -16.06
C LEU A 333 0.71 25.30 -16.72
N ILE A 334 0.67 25.27 -18.05
CA ILE A 334 -0.51 25.57 -18.86
C ILE A 334 -0.97 24.31 -19.57
N ARG A 335 -2.27 24.02 -19.48
CA ARG A 335 -2.88 22.81 -20.04
C ARG A 335 -4.32 23.12 -20.45
N ARG A 336 -4.92 22.27 -21.29
CA ARG A 336 -6.38 22.32 -21.52
C ARG A 336 -7.13 22.11 -20.20
N GLY A 337 -6.71 21.10 -19.45
CA GLY A 337 -7.49 20.56 -18.32
C GLY A 337 -8.79 19.97 -18.84
N TYR A 338 -9.86 20.19 -18.09
CA TYR A 338 -11.25 19.95 -18.46
C TYR A 338 -12.09 21.08 -17.88
N LYS A 339 -13.26 21.35 -18.46
CA LYS A 339 -14.27 22.16 -17.78
C LYS A 339 -14.77 21.44 -16.54
N LEU A 340 -14.98 22.21 -15.48
CA LEU A 340 -15.74 21.73 -14.34
C LEU A 340 -17.24 21.87 -14.62
N PHE A 341 -18.03 20.93 -14.08
CA PHE A 341 -19.47 21.08 -13.99
C PHE A 341 -19.90 21.17 -12.52
N LYS A 342 -21.05 21.82 -12.34
CA LYS A 342 -21.80 21.89 -11.08
C LYS A 342 -23.23 21.50 -11.40
N HIS A 343 -23.73 20.44 -10.77
CA HIS A 343 -25.07 19.89 -11.03
C HIS A 343 -25.79 19.57 -9.72
N ASP A 344 -27.02 20.06 -9.61
CA ASP A 344 -27.87 19.91 -8.42
C ASP A 344 -28.78 18.66 -8.53
N SER A 345 -28.53 17.81 -9.54
CA SER A 345 -29.31 16.64 -9.90
C SER A 345 -28.42 15.57 -10.56
N ILE A 346 -28.64 14.31 -10.17
CA ILE A 346 -28.01 13.11 -10.76
C ILE A 346 -28.45 12.91 -12.22
N GLU A 347 -29.68 13.29 -12.54
CA GLU A 347 -30.31 13.13 -13.85
C GLU A 347 -29.60 14.02 -14.89
N THR A 348 -29.26 15.26 -14.53
CA THR A 348 -28.49 16.19 -15.36
C THR A 348 -27.10 15.65 -15.74
N LEU A 349 -26.47 14.89 -14.85
CA LEU A 349 -25.15 14.27 -15.06
C LEU A 349 -25.20 12.99 -15.93
N GLY A 350 -26.39 12.38 -16.06
CA GLY A 350 -26.57 11.05 -16.62
C GLY A 350 -26.30 9.97 -15.57
N ALA A 351 -27.36 9.47 -14.93
CA ALA A 351 -27.30 8.57 -13.78
C ALA A 351 -26.39 7.33 -13.98
N ASP A 352 -26.36 6.75 -15.18
CA ASP A 352 -25.55 5.55 -15.45
C ASP A 352 -24.04 5.83 -15.51
N ARG A 353 -23.63 7.06 -15.90
CA ARG A 353 -22.22 7.47 -15.79
C ARG A 353 -21.78 7.55 -14.33
N LEU A 354 -22.62 8.15 -13.48
CA LEU A 354 -22.35 8.24 -12.04
C LEU A 354 -22.35 6.85 -11.37
N ARG A 355 -23.32 5.98 -11.71
CA ARG A 355 -23.35 4.57 -11.25
C ARG A 355 -22.05 3.83 -11.58
N GLN A 356 -21.49 4.04 -12.75
CA GLN A 356 -20.22 3.42 -13.15
C GLN A 356 -19.05 3.96 -12.32
N VAL A 357 -18.94 5.28 -12.12
CA VAL A 357 -17.88 5.87 -11.28
C VAL A 357 -17.97 5.40 -9.83
N ILE A 358 -19.18 5.27 -9.27
CA ILE A 358 -19.38 4.69 -7.93
C ILE A 358 -18.96 3.21 -7.90
N ARG A 359 -19.40 2.39 -8.86
CA ARG A 359 -19.03 0.96 -8.97
C ARG A 359 -17.52 0.74 -8.99
N ASP A 360 -16.80 1.56 -9.76
CA ASP A 360 -15.39 1.35 -10.08
C ASP A 360 -14.43 2.03 -9.08
N ARG A 361 -14.92 2.93 -8.21
CA ARG A 361 -14.07 3.79 -7.36
C ARG A 361 -14.53 3.99 -5.92
N ASP A 362 -15.76 3.64 -5.56
CA ASP A 362 -16.23 3.80 -4.17
C ASP A 362 -15.72 2.64 -3.29
N PRO A 363 -14.89 2.89 -2.25
CA PRO A 363 -14.30 1.83 -1.45
C PRO A 363 -15.34 0.93 -0.76
N ASP A 364 -16.49 1.49 -0.36
CA ASP A 364 -17.57 0.75 0.30
C ASP A 364 -18.29 -0.20 -0.67
N VAL A 365 -18.25 0.11 -1.98
CA VAL A 365 -18.86 -0.69 -3.05
C VAL A 365 -17.89 -1.73 -3.61
N ILE A 366 -16.62 -1.36 -3.81
CA ILE A 366 -15.56 -2.29 -4.24
C ILE A 366 -15.37 -3.43 -3.24
N SER A 367 -15.48 -3.13 -1.93
CA SER A 367 -15.43 -4.12 -0.85
C SER A 367 -16.75 -4.86 -0.60
N GLY A 368 -17.84 -4.45 -1.25
CA GLY A 368 -19.15 -5.12 -1.17
C GLY A 368 -19.99 -4.80 0.08
N TYR A 369 -19.65 -3.78 0.87
CA TYR A 369 -20.47 -3.34 2.01
C TYR A 369 -21.73 -2.59 1.57
N LEU A 370 -21.66 -1.80 0.51
CA LEU A 370 -22.77 -1.08 -0.10
C LEU A 370 -22.97 -1.48 -1.55
N THR A 371 -24.22 -1.55 -2.00
CA THR A 371 -24.52 -1.56 -3.44
C THR A 371 -24.47 -0.14 -4.01
N VAL A 372 -24.20 -0.04 -5.33
CA VAL A 372 -24.31 1.24 -6.06
C VAL A 372 -25.70 1.87 -5.85
N THR A 373 -26.77 1.06 -5.77
CA THR A 373 -28.14 1.51 -5.53
C THR A 373 -28.30 2.16 -4.16
N GLU A 374 -27.73 1.58 -3.09
CA GLU A 374 -27.77 2.17 -1.75
C GLU A 374 -27.00 3.50 -1.68
N VAL A 375 -25.84 3.61 -2.34
CA VAL A 375 -25.09 4.88 -2.44
C VAL A 375 -25.92 5.95 -3.16
N MET A 376 -26.51 5.62 -4.32
CA MET A 376 -27.35 6.54 -5.10
C MET A 376 -28.58 7.00 -4.30
N ASN A 377 -29.27 6.08 -3.62
CA ASN A 377 -30.41 6.39 -2.77
C ASN A 377 -30.01 7.24 -1.55
N ASN A 378 -28.79 7.05 -1.00
CA ASN A 378 -28.30 7.85 0.12
C ASN A 378 -27.98 9.29 -0.28
N ILE A 379 -27.43 9.52 -1.48
CA ILE A 379 -27.17 10.87 -2.01
C ILE A 379 -28.48 11.68 -2.09
N GLN A 380 -29.57 11.05 -2.55
CA GLN A 380 -30.88 11.69 -2.72
C GLN A 380 -31.63 12.01 -1.41
N LYS A 381 -31.11 11.65 -0.22
CA LYS A 381 -31.78 11.92 1.08
C LYS A 381 -31.70 13.37 1.57
N THR A 382 -30.76 14.15 1.05
CA THR A 382 -30.50 15.54 1.45
C THR A 382 -30.30 16.40 0.21
N PRO A 383 -30.53 17.73 0.24
CA PRO A 383 -30.05 18.61 -0.80
C PRO A 383 -28.55 18.40 -1.06
N TYR A 384 -28.15 18.30 -2.32
CA TYR A 384 -26.77 18.03 -2.72
C TYR A 384 -26.37 18.82 -3.96
N THR A 385 -25.07 19.03 -4.12
CA THR A 385 -24.46 19.45 -5.38
C THR A 385 -23.36 18.46 -5.75
N ILE A 386 -23.34 18.05 -7.02
CA ILE A 386 -22.29 17.26 -7.63
C ILE A 386 -21.34 18.21 -8.36
N TYR A 387 -20.07 18.15 -7.99
CA TYR A 387 -18.96 18.81 -8.68
C TYR A 387 -18.13 17.74 -9.38
N GLY A 388 -17.59 18.05 -10.55
CA GLY A 388 -16.68 17.15 -11.24
C GLY A 388 -16.17 17.74 -12.55
N ASP A 389 -15.44 16.93 -13.31
CA ASP A 389 -14.93 17.30 -14.63
C ASP A 389 -15.61 16.54 -15.77
N GLU A 390 -15.65 17.14 -16.97
CA GLU A 390 -16.28 16.58 -18.20
C GLU A 390 -16.17 15.04 -18.39
N PRO A 391 -14.99 14.38 -18.28
CA PRO A 391 -14.86 12.93 -18.45
C PRO A 391 -15.30 12.10 -17.23
N LEU A 392 -15.47 12.73 -16.06
CA LEU A 392 -15.60 12.11 -14.74
C LEU A 392 -14.32 11.40 -14.29
N ASP A 393 -13.18 12.07 -14.40
CA ASP A 393 -11.94 11.65 -13.73
C ASP A 393 -11.99 12.00 -12.23
N VAL A 394 -12.72 13.03 -11.82
CA VAL A 394 -13.03 13.31 -10.40
C VAL A 394 -14.50 13.70 -10.23
N ILE A 395 -15.16 13.14 -9.21
CA ILE A 395 -16.48 13.57 -8.72
C ILE A 395 -16.40 13.86 -7.22
N ALA A 396 -16.87 15.02 -6.80
CA ALA A 396 -17.15 15.36 -5.40
C ALA A 396 -18.66 15.57 -5.21
N ILE A 397 -19.24 14.98 -4.17
CA ILE A 397 -20.67 15.11 -3.85
C ILE A 397 -20.78 15.78 -2.48
N VAL A 398 -21.35 16.98 -2.45
CA VAL A 398 -21.53 17.79 -1.22
C VAL A 398 -23.01 17.82 -0.85
N SER A 399 -23.32 17.34 0.34
CA SER A 399 -24.63 17.43 1.00
C SER A 399 -24.72 18.77 1.75
N HIS A 400 -25.75 19.57 1.50
CA HIS A 400 -25.96 20.90 2.10
C HIS A 400 -27.44 21.18 2.42
N PRO A 401 -28.05 20.53 3.42
CA PRO A 401 -29.37 20.92 3.91
C PRO A 401 -29.39 22.38 4.38
N GLU A 402 -30.54 23.06 4.20
CA GLU A 402 -30.71 24.44 4.62
C GLU A 402 -30.53 24.59 6.14
N GLY A 403 -29.68 25.54 6.55
CA GLY A 403 -29.33 25.77 7.95
C GLY A 403 -28.28 24.83 8.54
N GLU A 404 -27.81 23.81 7.80
CA GLU A 404 -26.79 22.86 8.27
C GLU A 404 -25.41 23.11 7.64
N THR A 405 -24.35 22.62 8.28
CA THR A 405 -23.01 22.66 7.70
C THR A 405 -22.88 21.69 6.50
N PRO A 406 -22.23 22.10 5.39
CA PRO A 406 -21.96 21.23 4.26
C PRO A 406 -21.03 20.05 4.59
N VAL A 407 -21.35 18.87 4.05
CA VAL A 407 -20.56 17.64 4.18
C VAL A 407 -20.27 17.07 2.79
N MET A 408 -19.00 16.93 2.42
CA MET A 408 -18.62 16.17 1.22
C MET A 408 -18.69 14.68 1.53
N THR A 409 -19.75 14.03 1.05
CA THR A 409 -20.10 12.64 1.38
C THR A 409 -19.32 11.62 0.56
N LYS A 410 -18.87 12.00 -0.64
CA LYS A 410 -18.00 11.20 -1.52
C LYS A 410 -17.03 12.11 -2.29
N LEU A 411 -15.77 11.70 -2.41
CA LEU A 411 -14.77 12.26 -3.31
C LEU A 411 -14.15 11.10 -4.11
N LEU A 412 -14.71 10.80 -5.28
CA LEU A 412 -14.34 9.67 -6.12
C LEU A 412 -13.40 10.13 -7.23
N SER A 413 -12.11 9.87 -7.07
CA SER A 413 -11.06 10.25 -8.03
C SER A 413 -10.47 9.04 -8.76
N SER A 414 -10.19 9.20 -10.05
CA SER A 414 -9.43 8.25 -10.85
C SER A 414 -7.93 8.51 -10.67
N ARG A 415 -7.09 7.51 -10.94
CA ARG A 415 -5.63 7.69 -10.96
C ARG A 415 -5.16 8.73 -11.98
N ALA A 416 -5.92 8.96 -13.07
CA ALA A 416 -5.66 10.05 -14.00
C ALA A 416 -6.08 11.41 -13.40
N GLY A 417 -7.24 11.50 -12.73
CA GLY A 417 -7.67 12.70 -12.02
C GLY A 417 -6.71 13.13 -10.90
N ILE A 418 -6.13 12.17 -10.18
CA ILE A 418 -5.09 12.41 -9.15
C ILE A 418 -3.79 12.91 -9.79
N LEU A 419 -3.22 12.16 -10.74
CA LEU A 419 -1.93 12.50 -11.37
C LEU A 419 -1.98 13.77 -12.25
N ASN A 420 -3.18 14.18 -12.66
CA ASN A 420 -3.42 15.44 -13.37
C ASN A 420 -3.92 16.56 -12.43
N SER A 421 -3.89 16.42 -11.10
CA SER A 421 -4.33 17.47 -10.15
C SER A 421 -5.75 18.01 -10.44
N VAL A 422 -6.63 17.16 -11.00
CA VAL A 422 -8.05 17.51 -11.25
C VAL A 422 -8.81 17.54 -9.92
N VAL A 423 -8.35 16.74 -8.95
CA VAL A 423 -8.87 16.75 -7.58
C VAL A 423 -8.71 18.12 -6.91
N ASP A 424 -7.62 18.84 -7.19
CA ASP A 424 -7.40 20.22 -6.73
C ASP A 424 -8.36 21.21 -7.42
N ASN A 425 -8.56 21.08 -8.75
CA ASN A 425 -9.54 21.90 -9.47
C ASN A 425 -10.96 21.74 -8.90
N VAL A 426 -11.41 20.50 -8.69
CA VAL A 426 -12.74 20.18 -8.15
C VAL A 426 -12.87 20.65 -6.70
N PHE A 427 -11.86 20.43 -5.86
CA PHE A 427 -11.88 20.90 -4.46
C PHE A 427 -11.88 22.44 -4.37
N ASN A 428 -11.17 23.12 -5.27
CA ASN A 428 -11.21 24.59 -5.36
C ASN A 428 -12.58 25.12 -5.84
N ALA A 429 -13.33 24.37 -6.66
CA ALA A 429 -14.72 24.72 -6.97
C ALA A 429 -15.63 24.56 -5.73
N VAL A 430 -15.51 23.43 -5.02
CA VAL A 430 -16.22 23.21 -3.75
C VAL A 430 -15.92 24.31 -2.73
N HIS A 431 -14.66 24.73 -2.60
CA HIS A 431 -14.24 25.76 -1.63
C HIS A 431 -14.73 27.17 -1.98
N LYS A 432 -14.93 27.49 -3.27
CA LYS A 432 -15.55 28.77 -3.69
C LYS A 432 -17.01 28.87 -3.24
N ASP A 433 -17.76 27.78 -3.35
CA ASP A 433 -19.17 27.72 -2.97
C ASP A 433 -19.39 27.51 -1.46
N HIS A 434 -18.58 26.67 -0.82
CA HIS A 434 -18.72 26.27 0.57
C HIS A 434 -17.52 26.75 1.41
N ARG A 435 -17.64 27.91 2.07
CA ARG A 435 -16.61 28.45 2.99
C ARG A 435 -16.36 27.61 4.25
N ARG A 436 -17.19 26.59 4.49
CA ARG A 436 -17.12 25.63 5.60
C ARG A 436 -17.45 24.26 5.03
N LEU A 437 -16.66 23.24 5.36
CA LEU A 437 -16.88 21.88 4.87
C LEU A 437 -16.32 20.87 5.86
N PHE A 438 -17.05 19.77 6.06
CA PHE A 438 -16.52 18.53 6.64
C PHE A 438 -16.46 17.44 5.57
N TRP A 439 -15.48 16.54 5.66
CA TRP A 439 -15.39 15.36 4.79
C TRP A 439 -14.68 14.20 5.48
N THR A 440 -14.78 13.01 4.88
CA THR A 440 -14.16 11.79 5.41
C THR A 440 -13.25 11.12 4.37
N ALA A 441 -12.28 10.36 4.87
CA ALA A 441 -11.44 9.45 4.08
C ALA A 441 -11.03 8.24 4.92
N GLN A 442 -10.68 7.13 4.27
CA GLN A 442 -10.09 5.97 4.95
C GLN A 442 -8.60 6.28 5.26
N ALA A 443 -8.02 5.67 6.30
CA ALA A 443 -6.65 5.97 6.72
C ALA A 443 -5.57 5.30 5.84
N ASP A 444 -5.96 4.37 4.98
CA ASP A 444 -5.14 3.74 3.94
C ASP A 444 -5.28 4.42 2.55
N ASP A 445 -6.06 5.50 2.44
CA ASP A 445 -6.16 6.29 1.21
C ASP A 445 -4.77 6.78 0.77
N GLU A 446 -4.38 6.47 -0.47
CA GLU A 446 -3.09 6.82 -1.05
C GLU A 446 -2.84 8.34 -1.08
N ASN A 447 -3.90 9.14 -0.99
CA ASN A 447 -3.90 10.59 -1.00
C ASN A 447 -4.01 11.21 0.40
N ARG A 448 -3.89 10.43 1.50
CA ARG A 448 -4.10 10.95 2.87
C ARG A 448 -3.38 12.28 3.15
N ALA A 449 -2.13 12.44 2.70
CA ALA A 449 -1.36 13.69 2.86
C ALA A 449 -2.05 14.92 2.21
N TRP A 450 -2.63 14.76 1.01
CA TRP A 450 -3.35 15.79 0.27
C TRP A 450 -4.57 16.31 1.05
N HIS A 451 -5.24 15.46 1.83
CA HIS A 451 -6.33 15.88 2.72
C HIS A 451 -5.82 16.67 3.93
N PHE A 452 -4.72 16.24 4.57
CA PHE A 452 -4.11 16.96 5.69
C PHE A 452 -3.62 18.37 5.27
N GLU A 453 -3.06 18.51 4.06
CA GLU A 453 -2.64 19.80 3.49
C GLU A 453 -3.79 20.80 3.25
N ARG A 454 -5.05 20.33 3.18
CA ARG A 454 -6.24 21.12 2.79
C ARG A 454 -7.26 21.28 3.92
N ALA A 455 -6.91 20.89 5.14
CA ALA A 455 -7.78 20.93 6.30
C ALA A 455 -7.21 21.86 7.39
N ASP A 456 -8.09 22.67 8.00
CA ASP A 456 -7.77 23.42 9.21
C ASP A 456 -7.61 22.48 10.42
N GLY A 457 -8.29 21.33 10.38
CA GLY A 457 -8.24 20.33 11.44
C GLY A 457 -8.69 18.95 10.98
N SER A 458 -8.33 17.93 11.77
CA SER A 458 -8.69 16.55 11.50
C SER A 458 -8.82 15.72 12.78
N PHE A 459 -9.54 14.61 12.68
CA PHE A 459 -9.64 13.56 13.69
C PHE A 459 -9.45 12.20 13.01
N THR A 460 -8.85 11.22 13.67
CA THR A 460 -8.61 9.88 13.09
C THR A 460 -8.73 8.79 14.14
N ARG A 461 -9.48 7.73 13.84
CA ARG A 461 -9.73 6.58 14.72
C ARG A 461 -10.01 5.32 13.90
N ALA A 462 -9.57 4.16 14.38
CA ALA A 462 -9.92 2.83 13.84
C ALA A 462 -9.73 2.67 12.30
N GLY A 463 -8.76 3.37 11.70
CA GLY A 463 -8.53 3.34 10.26
C GLY A 463 -9.38 4.31 9.43
N LYS A 464 -10.03 5.28 10.07
CA LYS A 464 -10.93 6.27 9.44
C LYS A 464 -10.62 7.69 9.91
N SER A 465 -10.73 8.66 9.00
CA SER A 465 -10.37 10.06 9.24
C SER A 465 -11.52 11.01 8.87
N LEU A 466 -11.78 11.98 9.74
CA LEU A 466 -12.64 13.15 9.54
C LEU A 466 -11.76 14.38 9.38
N PHE A 467 -12.09 15.26 8.44
CA PHE A 467 -11.36 16.49 8.15
C PHE A 467 -12.34 17.66 8.01
N TRP A 468 -11.87 18.88 8.26
CA TRP A 468 -12.67 20.10 8.05
C TRP A 468 -11.83 21.34 7.70
N TYR A 469 -12.48 22.35 7.12
CA TYR A 469 -11.98 23.72 7.04
C TYR A 469 -13.11 24.74 7.29
N GLY A 470 -12.74 25.99 7.59
CA GLY A 470 -13.66 27.10 7.83
C GLY A 470 -14.27 27.12 9.24
N VAL A 471 -13.86 26.20 10.11
CA VAL A 471 -14.32 26.07 11.50
C VAL A 471 -13.10 26.02 12.41
N GLN A 472 -12.88 27.13 13.12
CA GLN A 472 -11.69 27.40 13.94
C GLN A 472 -11.96 27.27 15.45
N ASP A 473 -13.24 27.27 15.86
CA ASP A 473 -13.66 27.02 17.24
C ASP A 473 -13.94 25.53 17.48
N VAL A 474 -13.29 24.94 18.47
CA VAL A 474 -13.47 23.54 18.89
C VAL A 474 -14.90 23.27 19.38
N GLN A 475 -15.57 24.25 20.00
CA GLN A 475 -16.95 24.09 20.47
C GLN A 475 -17.95 24.05 19.31
N GLU A 476 -17.66 24.77 18.22
CA GLU A 476 -18.36 24.61 16.94
C GLU A 476 -18.06 23.27 16.27
N VAL A 477 -16.82 22.77 16.27
CA VAL A 477 -16.51 21.41 15.77
C VAL A 477 -17.29 20.34 16.54
N GLU A 478 -17.30 20.39 17.88
CA GLU A 478 -18.08 19.46 18.72
C GLU A 478 -19.59 19.49 18.43
N ARG A 479 -20.15 20.69 18.21
CA ARG A 479 -21.57 20.86 17.89
C ARG A 479 -21.91 20.21 16.54
N ASN A 480 -21.09 20.46 15.51
CA ASN A 480 -21.24 19.84 14.19
C ASN A 480 -21.13 18.31 14.27
N VAL A 481 -20.15 17.79 15.01
CA VAL A 481 -19.98 16.33 15.20
C VAL A 481 -21.23 15.68 15.83
N LYS A 482 -21.81 16.29 16.87
CA LYS A 482 -23.02 15.78 17.53
C LYS A 482 -24.22 15.81 16.56
N GLU A 483 -24.38 16.89 15.82
CA GLU A 483 -25.41 17.02 14.78
C GLU A 483 -25.25 15.97 13.67
N PHE A 484 -24.03 15.67 13.22
CA PHE A 484 -23.77 14.63 12.23
C PHE A 484 -24.05 13.21 12.74
N GLU A 485 -23.86 12.96 14.03
CA GLU A 485 -24.25 11.70 14.69
C GLU A 485 -25.78 11.59 14.81
N GLU A 486 -26.44 12.60 15.37
CA GLU A 486 -27.90 12.65 15.59
C GLU A 486 -28.69 12.54 14.28
N LYS A 487 -28.23 13.20 13.22
CA LYS A 487 -28.87 13.18 11.88
C LYS A 487 -28.34 12.07 10.97
N GLY A 488 -27.35 11.29 11.42
CA GLY A 488 -26.74 10.21 10.63
C GLY A 488 -26.07 10.67 9.32
N ARG A 489 -25.61 11.93 9.26
CA ARG A 489 -25.01 12.52 8.04
C ARG A 489 -23.55 12.08 7.81
N ILE A 490 -22.87 11.63 8.85
CA ILE A 490 -21.56 10.99 8.79
C ILE A 490 -21.63 9.69 9.62
N ASP A 491 -21.08 8.59 9.09
CA ASP A 491 -21.03 7.33 9.81
C ASP A 491 -20.22 7.46 11.12
N ARG A 492 -20.78 6.95 12.22
CA ARG A 492 -20.25 7.04 13.59
C ARG A 492 -18.77 6.64 13.70
N SER A 493 -18.28 5.73 12.86
CA SER A 493 -16.88 5.27 12.87
C SER A 493 -15.86 6.32 12.41
N TYR A 494 -16.30 7.41 11.76
CA TYR A 494 -15.45 8.58 11.48
C TYR A 494 -15.49 9.65 12.60
N LEU A 495 -16.43 9.57 13.55
CA LEU A 495 -16.70 10.63 14.53
C LEU A 495 -15.96 10.41 15.88
N PRO A 496 -15.54 11.48 16.58
CA PRO A 496 -14.85 11.42 17.88
C PRO A 496 -15.78 11.11 19.07
N VAL A 497 -16.66 10.11 18.93
CA VAL A 497 -17.74 9.83 19.89
C VAL A 497 -17.50 8.55 20.70
N GLY A 498 -18.00 8.49 21.94
CA GLY A 498 -17.83 7.32 22.81
C GLY A 498 -18.53 6.04 22.29
N PRO A 499 -18.35 4.89 22.96
CA PRO A 499 -19.24 3.76 22.76
C PRO A 499 -20.70 4.19 23.02
N PRO A 500 -21.70 3.64 22.31
CA PRO A 500 -23.09 4.02 22.52
C PRO A 500 -23.54 3.68 23.94
N ALA A 501 -24.32 4.58 24.56
CA ALA A 501 -25.02 4.26 25.79
C ALA A 501 -25.99 3.09 25.53
N PRO A 502 -26.13 2.13 26.47
CA PRO A 502 -27.07 1.02 26.30
C PRO A 502 -28.49 1.56 26.15
N SER A 503 -29.21 1.07 25.15
CA SER A 503 -30.55 1.58 24.80
C SER A 503 -31.53 1.37 25.95
N HIS A 504 -31.89 2.47 26.63
CA HIS A 504 -32.94 2.45 27.65
C HIS A 504 -34.26 1.98 27.04
N ARG A 505 -34.92 1.02 27.69
CA ARG A 505 -36.26 0.57 27.31
C ARG A 505 -37.27 1.72 27.45
N ALA A 506 -37.70 2.28 26.33
CA ALA A 506 -38.93 3.07 26.25
C ALA A 506 -40.17 2.14 26.22
N PRO A 507 -41.32 2.56 26.79
CA PRO A 507 -42.45 1.66 27.03
C PRO A 507 -43.33 1.41 25.79
N THR A 508 -44.14 0.35 25.87
CA THR A 508 -45.12 -0.05 24.86
C THR A 508 -46.26 0.97 24.72
N GLY A 509 -46.35 1.62 23.56
CA GLY A 509 -47.54 2.34 23.09
C GLY A 509 -48.12 1.64 21.85
N ALA A 510 -49.44 1.45 21.79
CA ALA A 510 -50.09 0.67 20.74
C ALA A 510 -50.80 1.54 19.70
N THR A 511 -50.57 1.27 18.41
CA THR A 511 -51.55 1.21 17.29
C THR A 511 -50.80 1.18 15.94
N GLY A 512 -51.40 0.56 14.91
CA GLY A 512 -50.85 0.51 13.55
C GLY A 512 -50.79 -0.91 12.97
N VAL A 513 -51.85 -1.32 12.25
CA VAL A 513 -51.97 -2.64 11.60
C VAL A 513 -51.68 -2.52 10.10
N ARG A 514 -51.19 -3.63 9.50
CA ARG A 514 -50.94 -3.94 8.07
C ARG A 514 -49.45 -3.93 7.68
N SER A 515 -48.95 -4.81 6.82
CA SER A 515 -49.43 -6.14 6.36
C SER A 515 -48.25 -6.89 5.75
N TYR A 516 -47.92 -8.10 6.22
CA TYR A 516 -46.87 -8.92 5.59
C TYR A 516 -47.48 -9.92 4.60
N SER A 517 -47.10 -9.80 3.33
CA SER A 517 -47.48 -10.74 2.27
C SER A 517 -46.63 -12.01 2.35
N THR A 518 -47.28 -13.16 2.41
CA THR A 518 -46.62 -14.47 2.39
C THR A 518 -46.34 -14.92 0.95
N MET A 519 -45.07 -14.91 0.54
CA MET A 519 -44.58 -15.72 -0.58
C MET A 519 -44.07 -17.07 -0.05
N ALA A 520 -44.38 -18.15 -0.77
CA ALA A 520 -44.31 -19.50 -0.22
C ALA A 520 -42.88 -20.06 -0.10
N ARG A 521 -42.57 -20.69 1.04
CA ARG A 521 -41.40 -21.57 1.18
C ARG A 521 -41.62 -22.83 0.35
N ARG A 522 -40.62 -23.21 -0.46
CA ARG A 522 -40.61 -24.47 -1.22
C ARG A 522 -40.06 -25.58 -0.33
N ASN A 523 -40.84 -26.63 -0.08
CA ASN A 523 -40.43 -27.72 0.81
C ASN A 523 -39.27 -28.54 0.24
N VAL A 524 -38.27 -28.82 1.10
CA VAL A 524 -37.35 -29.96 0.98
C VAL A 524 -37.37 -30.67 2.35
N PRO A 525 -37.66 -31.98 2.45
CA PRO A 525 -37.88 -32.64 3.73
C PRO A 525 -36.59 -33.22 4.35
N GLY A 526 -36.39 -33.06 5.66
CA GLY A 526 -35.30 -33.72 6.39
C GLY A 526 -35.16 -33.32 7.86
N SER A 527 -35.33 -34.29 8.76
CA SER A 527 -34.93 -34.28 10.18
C SER A 527 -35.09 -32.97 10.98
N SER A 528 -36.26 -32.75 11.56
CA SER A 528 -36.40 -31.91 12.75
C SER A 528 -35.75 -32.58 13.97
N ARG A 529 -34.72 -31.96 14.56
CA ARG A 529 -34.29 -32.23 15.95
C ARG A 529 -34.40 -30.94 16.75
N GLY A 530 -35.38 -30.90 17.66
CA GLY A 530 -35.57 -29.76 18.54
C GLY A 530 -34.49 -29.72 19.62
N TYR A 531 -33.78 -28.60 19.75
CA TYR A 531 -32.93 -28.34 20.90
C TYR A 531 -33.80 -27.97 22.09
N ALA A 532 -34.13 -28.96 22.92
CA ALA A 532 -34.65 -28.70 24.26
C ALA A 532 -33.55 -28.01 25.09
N THR A 533 -33.70 -26.71 25.34
CA THR A 533 -32.77 -25.94 26.16
C THR A 533 -32.94 -26.30 27.63
N ALA A 534 -32.33 -27.41 28.05
CA ALA A 534 -32.00 -27.61 29.45
C ALA A 534 -31.15 -26.42 29.92
N ALA A 535 -31.62 -25.68 30.92
CA ALA A 535 -30.85 -24.58 31.49
C ALA A 535 -29.51 -25.11 31.99
N ALA A 536 -28.42 -24.43 31.66
CA ALA A 536 -27.11 -24.79 32.19
C ALA A 536 -27.15 -24.68 33.72
N PRO A 537 -26.54 -25.62 34.47
CA PRO A 537 -26.41 -25.48 35.92
C PRO A 537 -25.67 -24.18 36.26
N ALA A 538 -26.03 -23.56 37.38
CA ALA A 538 -25.36 -22.36 37.85
C ALA A 538 -23.84 -22.64 38.01
N PRO A 539 -22.97 -21.72 37.57
CA PRO A 539 -21.52 -21.94 37.63
C PRO A 539 -21.07 -22.08 39.08
N SER A 540 -20.21 -23.06 39.33
CA SER A 540 -19.59 -23.29 40.63
C SER A 540 -18.69 -22.10 41.02
N THR A 541 -18.48 -21.95 42.32
CA THR A 541 -17.52 -21.01 42.93
C THR A 541 -16.57 -21.72 43.90
N GLU A 542 -16.65 -23.06 43.96
CA GLU A 542 -15.78 -23.94 44.74
C GLU A 542 -14.32 -23.83 44.28
N ARG A 543 -13.39 -23.58 45.20
CA ARG A 543 -11.95 -23.54 44.88
C ARG A 543 -11.42 -24.95 44.61
N LYS A 544 -10.74 -25.14 43.47
CA LYS A 544 -10.11 -26.41 43.09
C LYS A 544 -8.62 -26.26 42.82
N ARG A 545 -7.88 -27.33 43.09
CA ARG A 545 -6.41 -27.41 43.05
C ARG A 545 -5.96 -27.93 41.69
N LEU A 546 -5.11 -27.15 41.03
CA LEU A 546 -4.59 -27.45 39.70
C LEU A 546 -3.09 -27.78 39.76
N ALA A 547 -2.65 -28.78 38.99
CA ALA A 547 -1.25 -29.07 38.76
C ALA A 547 -0.89 -28.98 37.26
N VAL A 548 0.25 -28.34 36.93
CA VAL A 548 0.71 -28.19 35.54
C VAL A 548 2.06 -28.91 35.35
N ILE A 549 2.07 -29.94 34.51
CA ILE A 549 3.28 -30.69 34.16
C ILE A 549 3.88 -30.10 32.88
N GLY A 550 5.13 -29.60 32.94
CA GLY A 550 5.79 -28.97 31.78
C GLY A 550 5.72 -27.44 31.73
N ALA A 551 5.30 -26.77 32.82
CA ALA A 551 5.05 -25.33 32.91
C ALA A 551 6.20 -24.38 32.47
N ARG A 552 7.42 -24.89 32.24
CA ARG A 552 8.57 -24.11 31.74
C ARG A 552 8.34 -23.50 30.35
N GLY A 553 7.63 -24.16 29.44
CA GLY A 553 7.46 -23.69 28.06
C GLY A 553 6.63 -22.41 27.96
N PHE A 554 6.73 -21.66 26.86
CA PHE A 554 5.99 -20.39 26.70
C PHE A 554 4.47 -20.53 26.89
N THR A 555 3.86 -21.61 26.38
CA THR A 555 2.45 -21.95 26.66
C THR A 555 2.17 -22.18 28.14
N GLY A 556 3.10 -22.82 28.85
CA GLY A 556 3.02 -23.04 30.29
C GLY A 556 3.05 -21.73 31.07
N GLN A 557 3.96 -20.83 30.70
CA GLN A 557 4.08 -19.47 31.24
C GLN A 557 2.80 -18.63 31.02
N SER A 558 2.29 -18.61 29.78
CA SER A 558 1.02 -17.95 29.45
C SER A 558 -0.15 -18.52 30.26
N LEU A 559 -0.18 -19.84 30.48
CA LEU A 559 -1.19 -20.48 31.32
C LEU A 559 -1.03 -20.14 32.81
N THR A 560 0.18 -20.16 33.38
CA THR A 560 0.42 -19.78 34.78
C THR A 560 0.08 -18.32 35.05
N THR A 561 0.32 -17.44 34.08
CA THR A 561 -0.10 -16.02 34.10
C THR A 561 -1.63 -15.88 34.14
N LEU A 562 -2.38 -16.61 33.29
CA LEU A 562 -3.85 -16.62 33.32
C LEU A 562 -4.40 -17.18 34.63
N LEU A 563 -3.85 -18.31 35.10
CA LEU A 563 -4.24 -18.95 36.35
C LEU A 563 -4.02 -18.06 37.57
N SER A 564 -3.03 -17.17 37.54
CA SER A 564 -2.82 -16.17 38.59
C SER A 564 -4.02 -15.23 38.79
N ASN A 565 -4.83 -15.03 37.74
CA ASN A 565 -6.02 -14.16 37.75
C ASN A 565 -7.35 -14.93 37.91
N HIS A 566 -7.34 -16.28 37.91
CA HIS A 566 -8.57 -17.08 37.99
C HIS A 566 -9.22 -17.04 39.39
N PRO A 567 -10.52 -16.74 39.55
CA PRO A 567 -11.13 -16.58 40.88
C PRO A 567 -11.23 -17.87 41.72
N TYR A 568 -11.35 -19.05 41.08
CA TYR A 568 -11.67 -20.33 41.74
C TYR A 568 -10.67 -21.47 41.49
N LEU A 569 -9.52 -21.18 40.86
CA LEU A 569 -8.49 -22.19 40.58
C LEU A 569 -7.22 -21.77 41.28
N ASP A 570 -6.74 -22.60 42.19
CA ASP A 570 -5.48 -22.41 42.87
C ASP A 570 -4.48 -23.42 42.31
N LEU A 571 -3.47 -22.91 41.61
CA LEU A 571 -2.33 -23.69 41.19
C LEU A 571 -1.59 -24.14 42.47
N THR A 572 -1.36 -25.45 42.62
CA THR A 572 -0.66 -26.01 43.79
C THR A 572 0.71 -26.59 43.42
N HIS A 573 0.86 -27.14 42.22
CA HIS A 573 2.12 -27.76 41.77
C HIS A 573 2.47 -27.39 40.32
N VAL A 574 3.75 -27.12 40.07
CA VAL A 574 4.30 -27.02 38.70
C VAL A 574 5.53 -27.91 38.55
N SER A 575 5.52 -28.80 37.55
CA SER A 575 6.65 -29.71 37.29
C SER A 575 7.55 -29.21 36.18
N SER A 576 8.85 -29.09 36.47
CA SER A 576 9.92 -28.79 35.51
C SER A 576 11.26 -29.35 35.99
N ARG A 577 11.76 -30.39 35.31
CA ARG A 577 13.08 -31.02 35.60
C ARG A 577 14.27 -30.05 35.51
N GLN A 578 14.10 -28.88 34.91
CA GLN A 578 15.17 -27.87 34.71
C GLN A 578 15.05 -26.66 35.64
N LEU A 579 13.90 -26.45 36.30
CA LEU A 579 13.68 -25.30 37.19
C LEU A 579 13.48 -25.73 38.66
N VAL A 580 13.74 -26.99 39.00
CA VAL A 580 13.53 -27.55 40.34
C VAL A 580 14.07 -26.63 41.45
N GLY A 581 13.22 -26.29 42.42
CA GLY A 581 13.56 -25.42 43.55
C GLY A 581 13.43 -23.91 43.29
N TYR A 582 13.43 -23.45 42.04
CA TYR A 582 13.21 -22.04 41.69
C TYR A 582 11.73 -21.63 41.85
N PRO A 583 11.43 -20.37 42.19
CA PRO A 583 10.07 -19.87 42.33
C PRO A 583 9.37 -19.63 40.99
N LEU A 584 8.05 -19.81 40.97
CA LEU A 584 7.16 -19.46 39.85
C LEU A 584 6.78 -17.98 39.92
N GLY A 585 7.66 -17.10 39.44
CA GLY A 585 7.49 -15.63 39.54
C GLY A 585 6.27 -15.03 38.82
N GLU A 586 5.60 -15.78 37.95
CA GLU A 586 4.39 -15.33 37.22
C GLU A 586 3.08 -15.55 37.99
N TYR A 587 3.13 -16.24 39.13
CA TYR A 587 1.94 -16.60 39.91
C TYR A 587 1.96 -15.90 41.28
N THR A 588 0.99 -15.01 41.50
CA THR A 588 1.00 -14.05 42.61
C THR A 588 0.24 -14.50 43.85
N LYS A 589 -0.69 -15.46 43.73
CA LYS A 589 -1.55 -15.92 44.83
C LYS A 589 -0.81 -16.68 45.94
N ALA A 590 0.26 -17.40 45.59
CA ALA A 590 1.03 -18.22 46.52
C ALA A 590 2.48 -18.41 46.03
N GLN A 591 3.41 -18.62 46.97
CA GLN A 591 4.82 -18.85 46.65
C GLN A 591 5.08 -20.31 46.25
N ILE A 592 4.82 -20.62 44.98
CA ILE A 592 5.05 -21.96 44.42
C ILE A 592 6.49 -22.09 43.92
N LYS A 593 7.11 -23.25 44.16
CA LYS A 593 8.40 -23.65 43.55
C LYS A 593 8.18 -24.78 42.56
N TYR A 594 9.00 -24.82 41.51
CA TYR A 594 9.00 -25.97 40.60
C TYR A 594 9.53 -27.23 41.28
N SER A 595 8.85 -28.35 41.02
CA SER A 595 9.27 -29.70 41.40
C SER A 595 9.65 -30.53 40.17
N ALA A 596 10.11 -31.77 40.38
CA ALA A 596 10.36 -32.74 39.31
C ALA A 596 9.45 -33.97 39.47
N LEU A 597 8.13 -33.76 39.41
CA LEU A 597 7.15 -34.85 39.54
C LEU A 597 7.43 -35.96 38.52
N ALA A 598 7.68 -37.17 39.01
CA ALA A 598 7.69 -38.38 38.20
C ALA A 598 6.26 -38.92 38.02
N PRO A 599 6.00 -39.85 37.08
CA PRO A 599 4.71 -40.54 36.98
C PRO A 599 4.26 -41.15 38.31
N GLN A 600 5.19 -41.71 39.10
CA GLN A 600 4.91 -42.28 40.43
C GLN A 600 4.45 -41.23 41.46
N ASP A 601 4.90 -39.98 41.35
CA ASP A 601 4.38 -38.89 42.19
C ASP A 601 2.96 -38.53 41.79
N VAL A 602 2.69 -38.49 40.49
CA VAL A 602 1.36 -38.16 39.94
C VAL A 602 0.34 -39.26 40.26
N GLU A 603 0.75 -40.53 40.18
CA GLU A 603 -0.04 -41.71 40.57
C GLU A 603 -0.46 -41.62 42.05
N ARG A 604 0.47 -41.26 42.95
CA ARG A 604 0.20 -41.00 44.37
C ARG A 604 -0.70 -39.77 44.58
N MET A 605 -0.35 -38.63 44.00
CA MET A 605 -1.07 -37.36 44.18
C MET A 605 -2.52 -37.42 43.70
N GLU A 606 -2.80 -38.19 42.65
CA GLU A 606 -4.18 -38.44 42.20
C GLU A 606 -4.93 -39.35 43.18
N LYS A 607 -4.32 -40.47 43.59
CA LYS A 607 -4.90 -41.44 44.55
C LYS A 607 -5.25 -40.80 45.89
N ASP A 608 -4.31 -40.04 46.45
CA ASP A 608 -4.47 -39.33 47.72
C ASP A 608 -5.36 -38.07 47.57
N GLY A 609 -5.74 -37.73 46.33
CA GLY A 609 -6.63 -36.62 46.03
C GLY A 609 -6.02 -35.25 46.33
N GLU A 610 -4.70 -35.10 46.17
CA GLU A 610 -3.98 -33.81 46.30
C GLU A 610 -4.40 -32.79 45.23
N VAL A 611 -4.89 -33.28 44.08
CA VAL A 611 -5.19 -32.50 42.87
C VAL A 611 -6.61 -32.78 42.35
N ASP A 612 -7.24 -31.74 41.79
CA ASP A 612 -8.59 -31.78 41.22
C ASP A 612 -8.59 -31.65 39.68
N ALA A 613 -7.52 -31.11 39.10
CA ALA A 613 -7.25 -31.14 37.66
C ALA A 613 -5.74 -31.09 37.31
N TRP A 614 -5.37 -31.75 36.21
CA TRP A 614 -4.01 -31.78 35.65
C TRP A 614 -3.98 -31.14 34.26
N VAL A 615 -2.93 -30.38 33.98
CA VAL A 615 -2.60 -29.92 32.62
C VAL A 615 -1.25 -30.49 32.18
N LEU A 616 -1.24 -31.16 31.03
CA LEU A 616 -0.04 -31.73 30.42
C LEU A 616 0.51 -30.77 29.35
N ALA A 617 1.34 -29.81 29.78
CA ALA A 617 2.06 -28.87 28.93
C ALA A 617 3.35 -29.50 28.37
N LEU A 618 3.24 -30.71 27.80
CA LEU A 618 4.34 -31.58 27.43
C LEU A 618 4.59 -31.62 25.92
N PRO A 619 5.81 -31.95 25.46
CA PRO A 619 6.07 -32.28 24.06
C PRO A 619 5.29 -33.52 23.62
N ASN A 620 4.92 -33.59 22.33
CA ASN A 620 4.30 -34.77 21.75
C ASN A 620 5.16 -36.03 21.98
N GLY A 621 4.51 -37.15 22.27
CA GLY A 621 5.10 -38.43 22.65
C GLY A 621 5.43 -38.56 24.14
N ALA A 622 5.15 -37.55 24.96
CA ALA A 622 5.50 -37.53 26.38
C ALA A 622 4.31 -37.45 27.35
N ALA A 623 3.07 -37.31 26.87
CA ALA A 623 1.90 -37.23 27.75
C ALA A 623 1.54 -38.60 28.38
N LYS A 624 1.65 -39.68 27.61
CA LYS A 624 1.15 -41.02 28.00
C LYS A 624 1.61 -41.52 29.37
N PRO A 625 2.89 -41.47 29.79
CA PRO A 625 3.30 -41.96 31.10
C PRO A 625 2.64 -41.23 32.28
N PHE A 626 2.19 -39.99 32.09
CA PHE A 626 1.46 -39.23 33.11
C PHE A 626 -0.04 -39.53 33.08
N VAL A 627 -0.64 -39.72 31.90
CA VAL A 627 -2.04 -40.20 31.79
C VAL A 627 -2.19 -41.58 32.41
N ASP A 628 -1.29 -42.52 32.08
CA ASP A 628 -1.29 -43.89 32.63
C ASP A 628 -1.13 -43.88 34.17
N ALA A 629 -0.50 -42.86 34.75
CA ALA A 629 -0.36 -42.67 36.18
C ALA A 629 -1.63 -42.08 36.83
N ILE A 630 -2.23 -41.06 36.21
CA ILE A 630 -3.50 -40.46 36.67
C ILE A 630 -4.63 -41.50 36.61
N ASP A 631 -4.67 -42.34 35.57
CA ASP A 631 -5.67 -43.40 35.41
C ASP A 631 -5.61 -44.44 36.54
N LYS A 632 -4.41 -44.90 36.91
CA LYS A 632 -4.23 -45.80 38.06
C LYS A 632 -4.54 -45.12 39.38
N GLY A 633 -4.05 -43.91 39.59
CA GLY A 633 -4.33 -43.14 40.81
C GLY A 633 -5.84 -42.95 41.00
N THR A 634 -6.55 -42.64 39.91
CA THR A 634 -8.02 -42.55 39.86
C THR A 634 -8.69 -43.89 40.19
N ALA A 635 -8.18 -45.02 39.69
CA ALA A 635 -8.71 -46.34 40.00
C ALA A 635 -8.54 -46.76 41.48
N GLU A 636 -7.57 -46.17 42.19
CA GLU A 636 -7.35 -46.37 43.63
C GLU A 636 -7.90 -45.23 44.52
N ARG A 637 -8.47 -44.17 43.93
CA ARG A 637 -9.02 -42.98 44.62
C ARG A 637 -10.40 -43.28 45.19
N ALA A 638 -10.63 -42.92 46.47
CA ALA A 638 -11.92 -43.11 47.15
C ALA A 638 -13.01 -42.07 46.75
N GLY A 639 -13.00 -41.60 45.50
CA GLY A 639 -13.87 -40.52 45.01
C GLY A 639 -13.67 -40.25 43.52
N ALA A 640 -14.32 -39.19 43.01
CA ALA A 640 -14.21 -38.85 41.60
C ALA A 640 -12.79 -38.40 41.22
N GLY A 641 -12.23 -39.00 40.16
CA GLY A 641 -10.94 -38.60 39.59
C GLY A 641 -10.93 -37.17 39.05
N SER A 642 -9.73 -36.62 38.94
CA SER A 642 -9.47 -35.27 38.41
C SER A 642 -9.85 -35.09 36.93
N VAL A 643 -9.85 -33.84 36.46
CA VAL A 643 -9.93 -33.52 35.01
C VAL A 643 -8.52 -33.44 34.43
N VAL A 644 -8.26 -34.12 33.31
CA VAL A 644 -7.00 -34.04 32.57
C VAL A 644 -7.18 -33.27 31.27
N VAL A 645 -6.34 -32.26 31.05
CA VAL A 645 -6.24 -31.54 29.77
C VAL A 645 -4.85 -31.74 29.17
N ASP A 646 -4.78 -32.32 27.98
CA ASP A 646 -3.53 -32.45 27.22
C ASP A 646 -3.38 -31.28 26.23
N LEU A 647 -2.23 -30.61 26.25
CA LEU A 647 -1.86 -29.57 25.28
C LEU A 647 -1.07 -30.14 24.09
N SER A 648 -0.53 -31.36 24.21
CA SER A 648 0.19 -32.04 23.16
C SER A 648 -0.76 -32.48 22.02
N ALA A 649 -0.23 -33.19 21.02
CA ALA A 649 -1.05 -33.81 19.98
C ALA A 649 -1.41 -35.28 20.26
N ASP A 650 -0.92 -35.86 21.36
CA ASP A 650 -0.94 -37.31 21.63
C ASP A 650 -2.36 -37.89 21.67
N TYR A 651 -3.34 -37.11 22.16
CA TYR A 651 -4.73 -37.55 22.32
C TYR A 651 -5.75 -36.82 21.43
N ARG A 652 -5.29 -36.04 20.44
CA ARG A 652 -6.19 -35.23 19.57
C ARG A 652 -7.00 -36.06 18.56
N PHE A 653 -6.72 -37.35 18.43
CA PHE A 653 -7.37 -38.26 17.49
C PHE A 653 -8.11 -39.43 18.18
N GLU A 654 -8.01 -39.53 19.51
CA GLU A 654 -8.53 -40.66 20.28
C GLU A 654 -9.99 -40.47 20.69
N LYS A 655 -10.77 -41.56 20.65
CA LYS A 655 -12.25 -41.52 20.76
C LYS A 655 -12.77 -41.40 22.19
N ASP A 656 -11.95 -41.72 23.18
CA ASP A 656 -12.23 -41.56 24.61
C ASP A 656 -11.84 -40.16 25.14
N TRP A 657 -11.23 -39.32 24.28
CA TRP A 657 -10.88 -37.94 24.59
C TRP A 657 -11.85 -36.96 23.94
N THR A 658 -12.26 -35.94 24.68
CA THR A 658 -13.11 -34.86 24.18
C THR A 658 -12.26 -33.79 23.53
N TYR A 659 -12.50 -33.51 22.24
CA TYR A 659 -11.76 -32.47 21.53
C TYR A 659 -12.24 -31.07 21.96
N GLY A 660 -11.35 -30.30 22.60
CA GLY A 660 -11.69 -29.09 23.35
C GLY A 660 -11.85 -27.81 22.53
N LEU A 661 -12.79 -27.78 21.57
CA LEU A 661 -13.16 -26.58 20.81
C LEU A 661 -14.68 -26.29 20.94
N PRO A 662 -15.13 -25.65 22.05
CA PRO A 662 -16.54 -25.50 22.41
C PRO A 662 -17.38 -24.73 21.37
N GLU A 663 -16.77 -23.84 20.60
CA GLU A 663 -17.41 -23.02 19.57
C GLU A 663 -17.90 -23.85 18.37
N LEU A 664 -17.36 -25.05 18.18
CA LEU A 664 -17.72 -25.95 17.07
C LEU A 664 -18.35 -27.27 17.53
N TYR A 665 -17.78 -27.92 18.55
CA TYR A 665 -18.25 -29.25 19.03
C TYR A 665 -19.16 -29.16 20.25
N GLY A 666 -19.42 -27.93 20.74
CA GLY A 666 -20.36 -27.66 21.81
C GLY A 666 -19.77 -27.86 23.21
N ARG A 667 -20.44 -27.24 24.19
CA ARG A 667 -19.98 -27.12 25.57
C ARG A 667 -20.38 -28.31 26.47
N ALA A 668 -21.44 -29.03 26.10
CA ALA A 668 -21.96 -30.15 26.91
C ALA A 668 -21.01 -31.37 26.97
N PRO A 669 -20.35 -31.81 25.87
CA PRO A 669 -19.35 -32.88 25.95
C PRO A 669 -18.17 -32.51 26.87
N ILE A 670 -17.69 -31.27 26.79
CA ILE A 670 -16.56 -30.77 27.59
C ILE A 670 -16.94 -30.71 29.07
N ARG A 671 -18.14 -30.22 29.41
CA ARG A 671 -18.70 -30.24 30.79
C ARG A 671 -18.86 -31.64 31.38
N ALA A 672 -19.06 -32.66 30.55
CA ALA A 672 -19.20 -34.04 30.97
C ALA A 672 -17.86 -34.82 31.03
N SER A 673 -16.76 -34.20 30.61
CA SER A 673 -15.51 -34.92 30.36
C SER A 673 -14.50 -34.86 31.51
N LYS A 674 -13.71 -35.93 31.63
CA LYS A 674 -12.50 -36.01 32.45
C LYS A 674 -11.20 -36.04 31.62
N ARG A 675 -11.30 -36.13 30.29
CA ARG A 675 -10.18 -36.28 29.35
C ARG A 675 -10.40 -35.36 28.16
N ILE A 676 -9.67 -34.25 28.11
CA ILE A 676 -9.83 -33.23 27.07
C ILE A 676 -8.52 -33.05 26.31
N SER A 677 -8.57 -33.27 25.00
CA SER A 677 -7.44 -32.99 24.11
C SER A 677 -7.60 -31.58 23.57
N ASN A 678 -6.67 -30.70 23.92
CA ASN A 678 -6.74 -29.30 23.51
C ASN A 678 -6.34 -29.18 22.02
N PRO A 679 -7.12 -28.44 21.21
CA PRO A 679 -6.78 -28.12 19.83
C PRO A 679 -5.37 -27.54 19.65
N GLY A 680 -4.75 -27.84 18.51
CA GLY A 680 -3.52 -27.17 18.07
C GLY A 680 -3.81 -25.80 17.47
N CYS A 681 -2.97 -24.81 17.76
CA CYS A 681 -3.16 -23.40 17.39
C CYS A 681 -3.58 -23.15 15.93
N TYR A 682 -2.91 -23.78 14.95
CA TYR A 682 -3.30 -23.68 13.55
C TYR A 682 -4.58 -24.47 13.23
N ALA A 683 -4.82 -25.61 13.88
CA ALA A 683 -6.04 -26.40 13.70
C ALA A 683 -7.27 -25.63 14.23
N THR A 684 -7.15 -24.92 15.36
CA THR A 684 -8.17 -23.99 15.87
C THR A 684 -8.54 -22.96 14.81
N SER A 685 -7.57 -22.19 14.31
CA SER A 685 -7.81 -21.15 13.30
C SER A 685 -8.36 -21.73 11.99
N SER A 686 -7.86 -22.90 11.57
CA SER A 686 -8.31 -23.59 10.35
C SER A 686 -9.76 -24.07 10.43
N GLN A 687 -10.15 -24.65 11.56
CA GLN A 687 -11.53 -25.12 11.77
C GLN A 687 -12.51 -23.94 11.89
N LEU A 688 -12.13 -22.88 12.62
CA LEU A 688 -12.93 -21.67 12.73
C LEU A 688 -13.04 -20.91 11.38
N LEU A 689 -12.03 -20.99 10.52
CA LEU A 689 -12.12 -20.49 9.15
C LEU A 689 -13.09 -21.31 8.29
N VAL A 690 -13.05 -22.64 8.36
CA VAL A 690 -13.78 -23.51 7.40
C VAL A 690 -15.22 -23.82 7.84
N ALA A 691 -15.51 -23.87 9.14
CA ALA A 691 -16.81 -24.34 9.65
C ALA A 691 -18.06 -23.59 9.13
N PRO A 692 -18.06 -22.25 8.92
CA PRO A 692 -19.21 -21.56 8.33
C PRO A 692 -19.47 -21.94 6.86
N LEU A 693 -18.43 -22.41 6.16
CA LEU A 693 -18.46 -22.69 4.72
C LEU A 693 -18.66 -24.17 4.38
N LEU A 694 -18.81 -25.05 5.38
CA LEU A 694 -19.13 -26.47 5.16
C LEU A 694 -20.37 -26.72 4.27
N PRO A 695 -21.47 -25.93 4.31
CA PRO A 695 -22.59 -26.08 3.38
C PRO A 695 -22.22 -25.80 1.91
N TYR A 696 -21.18 -25.00 1.68
CA TYR A 696 -20.70 -24.56 0.37
C TYR A 696 -19.51 -25.37 -0.14
N LEU A 697 -19.09 -26.42 0.58
CA LEU A 697 -17.90 -27.22 0.28
C LEU A 697 -17.96 -27.90 -1.09
N ASN A 698 -17.03 -27.53 -1.99
CA ASN A 698 -16.82 -28.24 -3.24
C ASN A 698 -16.04 -29.54 -3.01
N ARG A 699 -16.72 -30.70 -3.05
CA ARG A 699 -16.07 -32.02 -2.86
C ARG A 699 -15.06 -32.39 -3.96
N GLY A 700 -15.03 -31.67 -5.09
CA GLY A 700 -14.01 -31.82 -6.13
C GLY A 700 -12.72 -31.06 -5.86
N ALA A 701 -12.73 -30.06 -4.97
CA ALA A 701 -11.58 -29.19 -4.69
C ALA A 701 -11.57 -28.74 -3.22
N TRP A 702 -10.70 -29.36 -2.42
CA TRP A 702 -10.62 -29.15 -0.97
C TRP A 702 -10.15 -27.73 -0.60
N PRO A 703 -10.48 -27.23 0.61
CA PRO A 703 -10.04 -25.92 1.04
C PRO A 703 -8.53 -25.88 1.30
N HIS A 704 -7.89 -24.81 0.84
CA HIS A 704 -6.47 -24.54 1.04
C HIS A 704 -6.27 -23.47 2.11
N ILE A 705 -5.33 -23.70 3.03
CA ILE A 705 -5.03 -22.78 4.14
C ILE A 705 -3.53 -22.48 4.17
N PHE A 706 -3.18 -21.21 4.01
CA PHE A 706 -1.82 -20.71 4.20
C PHE A 706 -1.70 -20.13 5.61
N GLY A 707 -0.74 -20.61 6.41
CA GLY A 707 -0.54 -20.19 7.79
C GLY A 707 0.84 -19.62 8.07
N MET A 708 0.91 -18.48 8.77
CA MET A 708 2.15 -17.91 9.31
C MET A 708 2.04 -17.76 10.84
N SER A 709 3.00 -18.31 11.58
CA SER A 709 3.08 -18.25 13.05
C SER A 709 4.31 -17.49 13.51
N GLY A 710 4.20 -16.80 14.64
CA GLY A 710 5.35 -16.36 15.41
C GLY A 710 6.19 -17.54 15.91
N TYR A 711 7.48 -17.32 16.12
CA TYR A 711 8.46 -18.37 16.40
C TYR A 711 8.34 -19.04 17.77
N SER A 712 7.57 -18.46 18.71
CA SER A 712 7.27 -19.09 20.01
C SER A 712 6.57 -20.46 19.86
N GLY A 713 5.79 -20.64 18.79
CA GLY A 713 5.11 -21.90 18.46
C GLY A 713 6.04 -23.03 17.98
N ALA A 714 7.32 -22.75 17.68
CA ALA A 714 8.27 -23.74 17.19
C ALA A 714 8.85 -24.66 18.29
N GLY A 715 8.40 -24.52 19.53
CA GLY A 715 8.93 -25.20 20.71
C GLY A 715 10.13 -24.49 21.33
N THR A 716 10.63 -25.02 22.45
CA THR A 716 11.70 -24.39 23.25
C THR A 716 12.88 -25.31 23.49
N LEU A 717 14.03 -24.70 23.80
CA LEU A 717 15.23 -25.34 24.32
C LEU A 717 15.54 -24.78 25.71
N ALA A 718 16.56 -25.33 26.38
CA ALA A 718 17.20 -24.64 27.50
C ALA A 718 18.23 -23.64 26.95
N GLY A 719 18.25 -22.42 27.49
CA GLY A 719 19.28 -21.43 27.20
C GLY A 719 20.41 -21.47 28.23
N ALA A 720 21.25 -20.43 28.21
CA ALA A 720 22.20 -20.18 29.30
C ALA A 720 21.46 -19.93 30.63
N THR A 721 22.15 -20.08 31.75
CA THR A 721 21.67 -19.56 33.03
C THR A 721 21.69 -18.03 33.03
N ASP A 722 20.69 -17.41 33.65
CA ASP A 722 20.71 -15.98 33.96
C ASP A 722 21.72 -15.66 35.10
N PRO A 723 21.94 -14.39 35.47
CA PRO A 723 22.89 -14.02 36.53
C PRO A 723 22.60 -14.62 37.91
N ASP A 724 21.35 -14.99 38.18
CA ASP A 724 20.91 -15.66 39.42
C ASP A 724 21.03 -17.20 39.31
N GLY A 725 21.68 -17.69 38.26
CA GLY A 725 21.96 -19.10 38.00
C GLY A 725 20.77 -19.90 37.46
N ARG A 726 19.62 -19.28 37.19
CA ARG A 726 18.39 -19.96 36.77
C ARG A 726 18.44 -20.27 35.26
N PRO A 727 18.16 -21.51 34.81
CA PRO A 727 18.14 -21.85 33.40
C PRO A 727 17.07 -21.08 32.60
N THR A 728 17.49 -20.33 31.58
CA THR A 728 16.55 -19.59 30.72
C THR A 728 15.84 -20.49 29.71
N THR A 729 14.74 -20.00 29.14
CA THR A 729 13.95 -20.70 28.12
C THR A 729 14.04 -19.95 26.80
N ILE A 730 14.70 -20.55 25.81
CA ILE A 730 14.90 -19.96 24.47
C ILE A 730 14.02 -20.67 23.44
N PRO A 731 13.57 -19.97 22.38
CA PRO A 731 12.81 -20.61 21.31
C PRO A 731 13.73 -21.50 20.45
N LYS A 732 13.17 -22.58 19.89
CA LYS A 732 13.90 -23.50 18.99
C LYS A 732 14.20 -22.89 17.62
N VAL A 733 13.41 -21.91 17.20
CA VAL A 733 13.63 -21.07 16.02
C VAL A 733 13.78 -19.63 16.50
N THR A 734 14.83 -18.94 16.06
CA THR A 734 15.11 -17.54 16.45
C THR A 734 14.92 -16.60 15.25
N PRO A 735 14.65 -15.29 15.46
CA PRO A 735 14.65 -14.30 14.38
C PRO A 735 15.92 -14.31 13.53
N GLN A 736 17.08 -14.53 14.17
CA GLN A 736 18.38 -14.64 13.50
C GLN A 736 18.44 -15.87 12.58
N SER A 737 17.87 -17.01 13.01
CA SER A 737 17.80 -18.24 12.19
C SER A 737 16.86 -18.15 10.98
N LEU A 738 16.02 -17.10 10.92
CA LEU A 738 15.15 -16.80 9.79
C LEU A 738 15.77 -15.79 8.80
N GLY A 739 16.90 -15.16 9.15
CA GLY A 739 17.60 -14.21 8.27
C GLY A 739 16.78 -12.95 7.89
N GLY A 740 15.77 -12.60 8.69
CA GLY A 740 14.80 -11.54 8.36
C GLY A 740 13.66 -11.97 7.43
N GLY A 741 13.64 -13.22 6.97
CA GLY A 741 12.58 -13.79 6.14
C GLY A 741 11.55 -14.63 6.91
N VAL A 742 10.77 -15.39 6.15
CA VAL A 742 9.78 -16.37 6.64
C VAL A 742 10.20 -17.77 6.18
N LYS A 743 9.99 -18.79 7.02
CA LYS A 743 10.42 -20.17 6.76
C LYS A 743 9.23 -21.13 6.66
N PRO A 744 8.86 -21.59 5.44
CA PRO A 744 7.99 -22.75 5.25
C PRO A 744 8.60 -24.02 5.87
N TYR A 745 7.77 -24.92 6.38
CA TYR A 745 8.21 -26.24 6.88
C TYR A 745 7.09 -27.28 6.76
N ALA A 746 7.43 -28.57 6.66
CA ALA A 746 6.48 -29.70 6.66
C ALA A 746 5.23 -29.44 5.81
N LEU A 747 5.45 -29.27 4.50
CA LEU A 747 4.52 -28.67 3.53
C LEU A 747 3.30 -29.54 3.16
N THR A 748 3.29 -30.80 3.61
CA THR A 748 2.19 -31.77 3.51
C THR A 748 2.17 -32.60 4.80
N ASP A 749 1.06 -33.29 5.07
CA ASP A 749 0.93 -34.28 6.16
C ASP A 749 1.08 -33.71 7.57
N HIS A 750 1.15 -32.37 7.68
CA HIS A 750 1.33 -31.64 8.91
C HIS A 750 0.23 -32.02 9.91
N ILE A 751 0.56 -32.14 11.21
CA ILE A 751 -0.38 -32.69 12.18
C ILE A 751 -1.68 -31.88 12.26
N HIS A 752 -1.60 -30.55 12.17
CA HIS A 752 -2.77 -29.65 12.11
C HIS A 752 -3.62 -29.79 10.82
N GLU A 753 -3.05 -30.25 9.70
CA GLU A 753 -3.80 -30.54 8.46
C GLU A 753 -4.75 -31.72 8.69
N ARG A 754 -4.18 -32.81 9.22
CA ARG A 754 -4.91 -34.03 9.58
C ARG A 754 -5.90 -33.77 10.71
N GLU A 755 -5.51 -33.04 11.74
CA GLU A 755 -6.36 -32.64 12.87
C GLU A 755 -7.60 -31.86 12.41
N ALA A 756 -7.42 -30.82 11.59
CA ALA A 756 -8.54 -30.03 11.07
C ALA A 756 -9.46 -30.87 10.16
N GLY A 757 -8.89 -31.66 9.22
CA GLY A 757 -9.68 -32.53 8.34
C GLY A 757 -10.49 -33.60 9.11
N THR A 758 -9.88 -34.27 10.08
CA THR A 758 -10.55 -35.27 10.94
C THR A 758 -11.73 -34.66 11.69
N HIS A 759 -11.54 -33.53 12.36
CA HIS A 759 -12.61 -32.96 13.20
C HIS A 759 -13.70 -32.27 12.38
N LEU A 760 -13.36 -31.55 11.29
CA LEU A 760 -14.36 -31.01 10.36
C LEU A 760 -15.22 -32.09 9.69
N SER A 761 -14.67 -33.29 9.46
CA SER A 761 -15.44 -34.43 8.95
C SER A 761 -16.63 -34.79 9.87
N THR A 762 -16.46 -34.63 11.19
CA THR A 762 -17.53 -34.91 12.17
C THR A 762 -18.68 -33.90 12.08
N LEU A 763 -18.40 -32.65 11.71
CA LEU A 763 -19.41 -31.60 11.48
C LEU A 763 -20.13 -31.79 10.13
N LEU A 764 -19.43 -32.32 9.12
CA LEU A 764 -19.97 -32.53 7.78
C LEU A 764 -20.94 -33.72 7.70
N GLY A 765 -20.83 -34.70 8.60
CA GLY A 765 -21.79 -35.81 8.74
C GLY A 765 -21.88 -36.78 7.55
N GLY A 766 -20.91 -36.72 6.63
CA GLY A 766 -20.85 -37.57 5.44
C GLY A 766 -20.04 -38.87 5.65
N ALA A 767 -20.19 -39.82 4.73
CA ALA A 767 -19.41 -41.06 4.72
C ALA A 767 -17.95 -40.84 4.25
N GLU A 768 -17.72 -39.89 3.34
CA GLU A 768 -16.40 -39.52 2.86
C GLU A 768 -15.73 -38.49 3.79
N PRO A 769 -14.49 -38.72 4.26
CA PRO A 769 -13.79 -37.79 5.13
C PRO A 769 -13.39 -36.51 4.38
N MET A 770 -13.58 -35.37 5.05
CA MET A 770 -13.12 -34.07 4.56
C MET A 770 -11.60 -33.97 4.62
N LYS A 771 -10.99 -33.44 3.55
CA LYS A 771 -9.60 -33.03 3.53
C LYS A 771 -9.49 -31.50 3.57
N VAL A 772 -8.37 -31.04 4.09
CA VAL A 772 -7.88 -29.65 4.05
C VAL A 772 -6.43 -29.75 3.58
N ALA A 773 -5.95 -28.78 2.80
CA ALA A 773 -4.54 -28.66 2.44
C ALA A 773 -3.94 -27.47 3.20
N PHE A 774 -2.86 -27.68 3.96
CA PHE A 774 -2.35 -26.68 4.90
C PHE A 774 -0.83 -26.50 4.80
N ILE A 775 -0.39 -25.25 4.58
CA ILE A 775 1.02 -24.87 4.44
C ILE A 775 1.43 -24.00 5.63
N PRO A 776 2.21 -24.53 6.59
CA PRO A 776 2.69 -23.77 7.75
C PRO A 776 4.03 -23.07 7.51
N ASN A 777 4.16 -21.88 8.08
CA ASN A 777 5.35 -21.03 7.98
C ASN A 777 5.70 -20.44 9.35
N VAL A 778 7.00 -20.29 9.66
CA VAL A 778 7.46 -19.55 10.85
C VAL A 778 8.00 -18.18 10.43
N ALA A 779 7.56 -17.14 11.11
CA ALA A 779 7.86 -15.74 10.84
C ALA A 779 8.63 -15.07 12.01
N PRO A 780 9.25 -13.89 11.81
CA PRO A 780 10.22 -13.34 12.76
C PRO A 780 9.63 -12.62 13.98
N TRP A 781 8.29 -12.58 14.14
CA TRP A 781 7.61 -12.07 15.34
C TRP A 781 7.44 -13.16 16.42
N PHE A 782 7.24 -12.78 17.68
CA PHE A 782 7.23 -13.74 18.81
C PHE A 782 5.98 -14.63 18.82
N SER A 783 4.79 -14.06 18.88
CA SER A 783 3.51 -14.80 18.90
C SER A 783 2.46 -14.14 17.99
N GLY A 784 1.44 -14.92 17.62
CA GLY A 784 0.43 -14.55 16.63
C GLY A 784 0.47 -15.47 15.40
N ILE A 785 -0.69 -16.00 15.01
CA ILE A 785 -0.94 -16.76 13.78
C ILE A 785 -1.89 -15.98 12.88
N ILE A 786 -1.48 -15.76 11.63
CA ILE A 786 -2.37 -15.37 10.54
C ILE A 786 -2.60 -16.61 9.67
N SER A 787 -3.86 -16.90 9.39
CA SER A 787 -4.33 -17.98 8.52
C SER A 787 -5.18 -17.40 7.39
N VAL A 788 -4.84 -17.70 6.14
CA VAL A 788 -5.63 -17.31 4.96
C VAL A 788 -6.28 -18.57 4.39
N LEU A 789 -7.60 -18.64 4.46
CA LEU A 789 -8.42 -19.64 3.78
C LEU A 789 -8.62 -19.22 2.33
N SER A 790 -8.43 -20.16 1.39
CA SER A 790 -8.92 -20.07 0.02
C SER A 790 -9.74 -21.32 -0.27
N MET A 791 -11.05 -21.15 -0.48
CA MET A 791 -12.01 -22.25 -0.54
C MET A 791 -12.84 -22.19 -1.82
N PRO A 792 -12.65 -23.15 -2.74
CA PRO A 792 -13.57 -23.36 -3.86
C PRO A 792 -14.96 -23.71 -3.35
N LEU A 793 -15.98 -23.06 -3.90
CA LEU A 793 -17.37 -23.20 -3.51
C LEU A 793 -18.11 -24.15 -4.47
N SER A 794 -19.19 -24.75 -3.99
CA SER A 794 -20.10 -25.58 -4.79
C SER A 794 -21.11 -24.75 -5.61
N HIS A 795 -21.33 -23.49 -5.21
CA HIS A 795 -22.16 -22.49 -5.88
C HIS A 795 -21.77 -21.07 -5.43
N SER A 796 -22.22 -20.07 -6.18
CA SER A 796 -21.85 -18.66 -5.99
C SER A 796 -22.57 -18.00 -4.80
N ILE A 797 -21.84 -17.27 -3.97
CA ILE A 797 -22.35 -16.35 -2.94
C ILE A 797 -21.67 -14.97 -3.04
N PRO A 798 -22.33 -13.85 -2.69
CA PRO A 798 -21.70 -12.54 -2.59
C PRO A 798 -20.84 -12.41 -1.32
N ALA A 799 -19.87 -11.48 -1.32
CA ALA A 799 -18.99 -11.24 -0.16
C ALA A 799 -19.72 -10.78 1.11
N LYS A 800 -20.90 -10.15 0.97
CA LYS A 800 -21.79 -9.79 2.08
C LYS A 800 -22.37 -11.02 2.77
N GLU A 801 -22.95 -11.95 2.01
CA GLU A 801 -23.46 -13.23 2.53
C GLU A 801 -22.32 -14.08 3.13
N LEU A 802 -21.15 -14.08 2.47
CA LEU A 802 -19.93 -14.68 3.02
C LEU A 802 -19.60 -14.14 4.43
N LYS A 803 -19.72 -12.83 4.67
CA LYS A 803 -19.52 -12.24 6.01
C LYS A 803 -20.66 -12.61 6.98
N GLU A 804 -21.91 -12.49 6.54
CA GLU A 804 -23.10 -12.78 7.33
C GLU A 804 -23.09 -14.23 7.87
N LEU A 805 -22.57 -15.20 7.10
CA LEU A 805 -22.35 -16.58 7.55
C LEU A 805 -21.41 -16.71 8.77
N TYR A 806 -20.37 -15.87 8.89
CA TYR A 806 -19.47 -15.89 10.06
C TYR A 806 -20.09 -15.14 11.24
N GLU A 807 -20.85 -14.07 10.98
CA GLU A 807 -21.57 -13.33 12.03
C GLU A 807 -22.71 -14.16 12.63
N GLU A 808 -23.44 -14.94 11.83
CA GLU A 808 -24.42 -15.91 12.32
C GLU A 808 -23.74 -17.08 13.06
N LYS A 809 -22.72 -17.72 12.44
CA LYS A 809 -22.08 -18.93 12.99
C LYS A 809 -21.38 -18.69 14.34
N TYR A 810 -20.92 -17.47 14.60
CA TYR A 810 -20.23 -17.09 15.84
C TYR A 810 -20.99 -16.05 16.68
N ALA A 811 -22.30 -15.91 16.47
CA ALA A 811 -23.15 -15.01 17.25
C ALA A 811 -23.11 -15.35 18.75
N GLY A 812 -22.61 -14.40 19.55
CA GLY A 812 -22.51 -14.53 21.02
C GLY A 812 -21.21 -15.17 21.54
N GLU A 813 -20.28 -15.58 20.68
CA GLU A 813 -18.99 -16.15 21.09
C GLU A 813 -18.02 -15.07 21.58
N LYS A 814 -17.89 -14.90 22.91
CA LYS A 814 -17.12 -13.78 23.51
C LYS A 814 -15.61 -13.78 23.18
N LEU A 815 -15.07 -14.90 22.70
CA LEU A 815 -13.68 -15.04 22.28
C LEU A 815 -13.52 -15.04 20.75
N ILE A 816 -14.54 -14.64 19.99
CA ILE A 816 -14.49 -14.45 18.54
C ILE A 816 -14.86 -13.01 18.18
N ARG A 817 -14.03 -12.37 17.35
CA ARG A 817 -14.29 -11.03 16.79
C ARG A 817 -14.37 -11.11 15.26
N VAL A 818 -15.57 -10.90 14.71
CA VAL A 818 -15.72 -10.64 13.28
C VAL A 818 -15.40 -9.17 13.01
N GLN A 819 -14.64 -8.88 11.96
CA GLN A 819 -14.29 -7.52 11.53
C GLN A 819 -14.32 -7.39 10.00
N ASN A 820 -14.47 -6.16 9.50
CA ASN A 820 -14.54 -5.90 8.08
C ASN A 820 -13.18 -6.12 7.37
N ASN A 821 -12.11 -5.61 7.97
CA ASN A 821 -10.80 -5.53 7.33
C ASN A 821 -10.01 -6.85 7.43
N VAL A 822 -9.02 -7.04 6.56
CA VAL A 822 -8.06 -8.16 6.66
C VAL A 822 -7.45 -8.19 8.06
N VAL A 823 -7.30 -9.38 8.65
CA VAL A 823 -6.74 -9.54 9.99
C VAL A 823 -5.23 -9.32 9.98
N GLU A 824 -4.77 -8.35 10.77
CA GLU A 824 -3.34 -8.04 10.92
C GLU A 824 -2.78 -8.59 12.24
N LEU A 825 -1.45 -8.71 12.35
CA LEU A 825 -0.80 -9.22 13.57
C LEU A 825 -1.19 -8.43 14.84
N LYS A 826 -1.42 -7.13 14.71
CA LYS A 826 -1.86 -6.23 15.80
C LYS A 826 -3.25 -6.56 16.36
N ASP A 827 -4.10 -7.24 15.59
CA ASP A 827 -5.44 -7.63 16.02
C ASP A 827 -5.42 -8.84 16.95
N ILE A 828 -4.32 -9.60 16.95
CA ILE A 828 -4.23 -10.96 17.50
C ILE A 828 -3.07 -11.16 18.47
N GLU A 829 -1.92 -10.49 18.33
CA GLU A 829 -0.77 -10.68 19.23
C GLU A 829 -1.15 -10.34 20.68
N LYS A 830 -0.89 -11.27 21.60
CA LYS A 830 -1.24 -11.19 23.03
C LYS A 830 -2.74 -11.06 23.34
N LYS A 831 -3.63 -11.27 22.36
CA LYS A 831 -5.08 -11.27 22.55
C LYS A 831 -5.62 -12.66 22.89
N GLN A 832 -6.67 -12.68 23.73
CA GLN A 832 -7.29 -13.90 24.28
C GLN A 832 -8.25 -14.62 23.32
N GLY A 833 -8.59 -14.00 22.19
CA GLY A 833 -9.59 -14.50 21.23
C GLY A 833 -9.02 -14.86 19.85
N TRP A 834 -9.93 -15.20 18.94
CA TRP A 834 -9.69 -15.36 17.50
C TRP A 834 -10.43 -14.25 16.75
N VAL A 835 -9.81 -13.72 15.71
CA VAL A 835 -10.32 -12.62 14.89
C VAL A 835 -10.47 -13.10 13.45
N VAL A 836 -11.53 -12.68 12.76
CA VAL A 836 -11.80 -13.05 11.36
C VAL A 836 -12.30 -11.86 10.55
N GLY A 837 -11.82 -11.72 9.32
CA GLY A 837 -12.12 -10.59 8.44
C GLY A 837 -11.48 -10.70 7.06
N GLY A 838 -11.58 -9.62 6.27
CA GLY A 838 -11.10 -9.62 4.89
C GLY A 838 -11.88 -10.57 3.99
N PHE A 839 -13.20 -10.61 4.17
CA PHE A 839 -14.12 -11.45 3.40
C PHE A 839 -14.13 -11.03 1.93
N GLN A 840 -13.65 -11.91 1.04
CA GLN A 840 -13.66 -11.68 -0.40
C GLN A 840 -14.19 -12.92 -1.13
N VAL A 841 -14.92 -12.70 -2.21
CA VAL A 841 -15.26 -13.75 -3.18
C VAL A 841 -14.70 -13.35 -4.53
N HIS A 842 -14.20 -14.31 -5.28
CA HIS A 842 -13.76 -14.12 -6.66
C HIS A 842 -14.92 -13.59 -7.52
N SER A 843 -14.63 -12.84 -8.60
CA SER A 843 -15.65 -12.17 -9.42
C SER A 843 -16.59 -13.13 -10.18
N GLN A 844 -16.24 -14.41 -10.25
CA GLN A 844 -17.11 -15.48 -10.79
C GLN A 844 -17.96 -16.17 -9.70
N GLY A 845 -17.85 -15.75 -8.43
CA GLY A 845 -18.59 -16.31 -7.29
C GLY A 845 -18.07 -17.66 -6.78
N ASP A 846 -17.14 -18.29 -7.48
CA ASP A 846 -16.75 -19.69 -7.35
C ASP A 846 -15.73 -19.99 -6.24
N ARG A 847 -15.13 -18.96 -5.63
CA ARG A 847 -14.08 -19.13 -4.62
C ARG A 847 -14.12 -18.04 -3.56
N ALA A 848 -14.29 -18.42 -2.30
CA ALA A 848 -14.13 -17.53 -1.15
C ALA A 848 -12.66 -17.42 -0.72
N VAL A 849 -12.29 -16.25 -0.19
CA VAL A 849 -11.04 -16.00 0.53
C VAL A 849 -11.39 -15.27 1.83
N VAL A 850 -10.88 -15.78 2.95
CA VAL A 850 -11.14 -15.23 4.29
C VAL A 850 -9.85 -15.30 5.12
N THR A 851 -9.57 -14.25 5.89
CA THR A 851 -8.41 -14.21 6.79
C THR A 851 -8.86 -14.35 8.24
N GLY A 852 -8.20 -15.22 9.00
CA GLY A 852 -8.46 -15.43 10.42
C GLY A 852 -7.17 -15.53 11.20
N GLY A 853 -7.17 -15.20 12.49
CA GLY A 853 -5.96 -15.21 13.31
C GLY A 853 -6.19 -15.24 14.81
N LEU A 854 -5.17 -15.67 15.54
CA LEU A 854 -5.17 -15.79 17.00
C LEU A 854 -3.75 -15.70 17.55
N ASP A 855 -3.55 -15.41 18.83
CA ASP A 855 -2.25 -15.65 19.46
C ASP A 855 -2.03 -17.16 19.67
N ASN A 856 -0.90 -17.67 19.17
CA ASN A 856 -0.58 -19.10 19.20
C ASN A 856 -0.25 -19.65 20.60
N LEU A 857 0.00 -18.79 21.58
CA LEU A 857 0.21 -19.16 22.98
C LEU A 857 -1.09 -19.03 23.79
N LEU A 858 -1.96 -18.07 23.45
CA LEU A 858 -3.22 -17.79 24.16
C LEU A 858 -4.40 -18.59 23.60
N LYS A 859 -5.22 -18.02 22.69
CA LYS A 859 -6.35 -18.75 22.07
C LYS A 859 -5.91 -19.97 21.25
N GLY A 860 -4.65 -19.99 20.81
CA GLY A 860 -4.03 -21.17 20.21
C GLY A 860 -3.62 -22.28 21.18
N ALA A 861 -3.58 -22.03 22.50
CA ALA A 861 -3.25 -23.03 23.51
C ALA A 861 -3.74 -22.71 24.94
N ALA A 862 -3.13 -21.75 25.65
CA ALA A 862 -3.35 -21.52 27.09
C ALA A 862 -4.78 -21.05 27.44
N THR A 863 -5.34 -20.12 26.67
CA THR A 863 -6.71 -19.61 26.87
C THR A 863 -7.74 -20.68 26.50
N GLN A 864 -7.48 -21.45 25.44
CA GLN A 864 -8.28 -22.61 25.07
C GLN A 864 -8.29 -23.66 26.20
N CYS A 865 -7.13 -23.91 26.81
CA CYS A 865 -6.99 -24.81 27.95
C CYS A 865 -7.77 -24.33 29.17
N LEU A 866 -7.74 -23.03 29.49
CA LEU A 866 -8.49 -22.48 30.60
C LEU A 866 -10.01 -22.51 30.33
N GLN A 867 -10.45 -22.17 29.13
CA GLN A 867 -11.86 -22.29 28.69
C GLN A 867 -12.36 -23.75 28.82
N ASN A 868 -11.53 -24.72 28.43
CA ASN A 868 -11.82 -26.15 28.58
C ASN A 868 -11.87 -26.61 30.05
N LEU A 869 -10.90 -26.19 30.89
CA LEU A 869 -10.90 -26.46 32.33
C LEU A 869 -12.13 -25.87 33.01
N ASN A 870 -12.50 -24.63 32.67
CA ASN A 870 -13.65 -23.93 33.24
C ASN A 870 -14.94 -24.71 32.99
N LEU A 871 -15.16 -25.13 31.74
CA LEU A 871 -16.31 -25.97 31.38
C LEU A 871 -16.30 -27.31 32.14
N ALA A 872 -15.18 -28.04 32.14
CA ALA A 872 -15.07 -29.36 32.74
C ALA A 872 -15.19 -29.37 34.29
N LEU A 873 -14.78 -28.28 34.95
CA LEU A 873 -14.84 -28.15 36.42
C LEU A 873 -16.11 -27.46 36.93
N GLY A 874 -16.95 -26.97 36.01
CA GLY A 874 -18.26 -26.38 36.28
C GLY A 874 -18.27 -24.87 36.52
N TYR A 875 -17.21 -24.15 36.17
CA TYR A 875 -17.11 -22.68 36.30
C TYR A 875 -17.82 -21.93 35.17
N ASP A 876 -17.90 -20.60 35.28
CA ASP A 876 -18.17 -19.77 34.09
C ASP A 876 -17.02 -19.96 33.09
N GLU A 877 -17.37 -20.13 31.82
CA GLU A 877 -16.44 -20.43 30.74
C GLU A 877 -15.30 -19.42 30.60
N TYR A 878 -15.55 -18.16 30.96
CA TYR A 878 -14.62 -17.04 30.80
C TYR A 878 -13.95 -16.63 32.11
N ALA A 879 -14.16 -17.38 33.20
CA ALA A 879 -13.49 -17.13 34.46
C ALA A 879 -11.96 -17.12 34.29
N GLY A 880 -11.29 -16.11 34.85
CA GLY A 880 -9.84 -15.91 34.71
C GLY A 880 -9.32 -15.56 33.30
N ILE A 881 -10.19 -15.41 32.29
CA ILE A 881 -9.82 -15.03 30.93
C ILE A 881 -10.12 -13.54 30.72
N PRO A 882 -9.11 -12.68 30.45
CA PRO A 882 -9.34 -11.27 30.15
C PRO A 882 -10.15 -11.07 28.85
N LEU A 883 -11.42 -10.69 28.98
CA LEU A 883 -12.23 -10.22 27.86
C LEU A 883 -11.89 -8.73 27.61
N GLU A 884 -10.80 -8.50 26.88
CA GLU A 884 -10.28 -7.14 26.63
C GLU A 884 -11.19 -6.29 25.73
N HIS A 885 -11.11 -4.97 25.96
CA HIS A 885 -11.72 -3.92 25.14
C HIS A 885 -10.77 -3.45 24.01
#